data_AF-A0A8J3JDS9-F1
#
_entry.id   AF-A0A8J3JDS9-F1
#
_cell.length_a   1.000
_cell.length_b   1.000
_cell.length_c   1.000
_cell.angle_alpha   90.00
_cell.angle_beta   90.00
_cell.angle_gamma   90.00
#
_symmetry.space_group_name_H-M   'P 1'
#
loop_
_entity.id
_entity.type
_entity.pdbx_description
1 polymer ?
#
loop_
_entity_poly.entity_id
_entity_poly.type
_entity_poly.pdbx_seq_one_letter_code
_entity_poly.pdbx_strand_id
1 'polypeptide(L)'
;MNSGVRWSHLTESTPPDASAPVQPPLPGAVVRTFDTPEFAGMTFYEVRAKSLINRVPGGDDRRVPFEYTVNPYRGCTHACSYCLAGETPVLMADGRTKPIAELRVGDAIIGTVRDGAYRRYAVTHVRDKWSTVKPAYRVTLRDGTELVASGDHRFLTDRGWKHVTGARAGAAQRPHLTTGNKLMGTGRFAEPPKESPEYRRGYLHAVLRPEPEQGYRDPYGTVPRFRLATEEPQVMSRVIGYLRESGAHTAEFAPAGRGTGVSTYARRDLDLITTLRQRPAEPDPEWAKGFLAGIFDAEGSHTQGLWRVVHTDLELVEPTREALRGFGFQFAVEDRVGPIGLLSLRLLGGLPEKLRFFHLTDPAVTRRRAVQGVAVKGAVPLHVERIEPLGLELPLWDITTGTGDFIANGVVSHNCFARNTHTYLDLDAGHDFDSKIVVKVNAAEVLRRELAAPRWGGQSIAMGTNVDCYQRAEGRYRLMPGIISALSDWSNPFSILTKGTLILRDLPLLARAAQRTRVSVSLSVGFLDEGLWRSVESGTPSPARRVDTVRRLTDAGMRVGVLMAPILPGLTDGEEHVDATVRALAEAGAASVTPLVLHLRTGAREWYLRWLHANHPGLVPLYERLYPGRRAFASADYQRLITARVRRAMRRHGLLPRDELARDLVVNEPAEEAPAAPAAGVQLTLL
;
A
#
# COMPACT_ATOMS: atom_id res chain seq x y z
N MET A 1 4.91 33.33 1.68
CA MET A 1 4.26 32.11 1.17
C MET A 1 5.27 30.97 1.27
N ASN A 2 4.83 29.79 1.69
CA ASN A 2 5.63 28.68 2.21
C ASN A 2 6.06 28.83 3.68
N SER A 3 5.33 28.20 4.60
CA SER A 3 5.77 27.95 5.98
C SER A 3 5.18 26.63 6.46
N GLY A 4 5.94 25.55 6.23
CA GLY A 4 5.76 24.29 6.95
C GLY A 4 6.03 24.51 8.44
N VAL A 5 5.17 23.96 9.28
CA VAL A 5 5.29 24.07 10.74
C VAL A 5 6.44 23.18 11.20
N ARG A 6 7.50 23.82 11.71
CA ARG A 6 8.71 23.21 12.27
C ARG A 6 8.47 22.93 13.76
N TRP A 7 8.73 21.70 14.21
CA TRP A 7 8.58 21.27 15.60
C TRP A 7 9.91 21.45 16.35
N SER A 8 10.11 22.60 16.98
CA SER A 8 10.99 22.75 18.14
C SER A 8 10.14 22.62 19.41
N HIS A 9 10.73 22.35 20.58
CA HIS A 9 10.07 22.28 21.91
C HIS A 9 9.52 20.89 22.31
N LEU A 10 10.45 19.96 22.55
CA LEU A 10 10.31 18.88 23.53
C LEU A 10 11.48 19.04 24.51
N THR A 11 11.19 19.21 25.80
CA THR A 11 12.22 19.32 26.85
C THR A 11 12.36 18.00 27.59
N GLU A 12 13.60 17.56 27.76
CA GLU A 12 14.00 16.38 28.54
C GLU A 12 14.04 16.68 30.03
N SER A 13 13.76 15.66 30.85
CA SER A 13 14.33 15.56 32.19
C SER A 13 14.42 14.09 32.62
N THR A 14 15.65 13.56 32.67
CA THR A 14 16.27 12.56 33.59
C THR A 14 17.16 11.53 32.83
N PRO A 15 18.41 11.22 33.27
CA PRO A 15 19.35 10.33 32.56
C PRO A 15 19.06 8.82 32.76
N PRO A 16 19.73 7.94 31.99
CA PRO A 16 19.20 6.64 31.59
C PRO A 16 19.55 5.50 32.54
N ASP A 17 18.65 4.52 32.61
CA ASP A 17 18.98 3.14 33.02
C ASP A 17 19.19 2.28 31.77
N ALA A 18 20.27 1.50 31.77
CA ALA A 18 20.81 0.80 30.61
C ALA A 18 20.07 -0.52 30.33
N SER A 19 18.81 -0.44 29.88
CA SER A 19 18.08 -1.59 29.30
C SER A 19 16.89 -1.22 28.40
N ALA A 20 16.88 -0.02 27.79
CA ALA A 20 15.72 0.46 27.03
C ALA A 20 15.63 -0.09 25.58
N PRO A 21 14.44 -0.52 25.12
CA PRO A 21 14.17 -0.90 23.73
C PRO A 21 14.13 0.33 22.80
N VAL A 22 14.33 0.06 21.52
CA VAL A 22 14.28 1.00 20.36
C VAL A 22 13.21 2.08 20.55
N GLN A 23 13.59 3.35 20.35
CA GLN A 23 12.69 4.50 20.49
C GLN A 23 11.38 4.30 19.70
N PRO A 24 10.21 4.60 20.30
CA PRO A 24 8.93 4.45 19.62
C PRO A 24 8.79 5.44 18.45
N PRO A 25 8.16 5.06 17.32
CA PRO A 25 7.93 5.93 16.15
C PRO A 25 7.11 7.19 16.47
N LEU A 26 6.43 7.23 17.61
CA LEU A 26 5.76 8.41 18.14
C LEU A 26 6.53 8.90 19.36
N PRO A 27 7.18 10.08 19.32
CA PRO A 27 7.93 10.63 20.45
C PRO A 27 7.05 10.72 21.70
N GLY A 28 7.45 10.04 22.78
CA GLY A 28 6.72 10.01 24.05
C GLY A 28 5.51 9.05 24.12
N ALA A 29 5.32 8.17 23.14
CA ALA A 29 4.29 7.13 23.19
C ALA A 29 4.77 5.91 23.99
N VAL A 30 3.90 5.33 24.82
CA VAL A 30 4.16 4.04 25.48
C VAL A 30 3.67 2.93 24.55
N VAL A 31 4.53 1.96 24.25
CA VAL A 31 4.21 0.83 23.36
C VAL A 31 3.73 -0.34 24.21
N ARG A 32 2.58 -0.93 23.85
CA ARG A 32 2.06 -2.15 24.50
C ARG A 32 1.73 -3.25 23.50
N THR A 33 1.93 -4.50 23.89
CA THR A 33 1.43 -5.70 23.21
C THR A 33 0.63 -6.52 24.22
N PHE A 34 -0.34 -7.31 23.74
CA PHE A 34 -1.14 -8.19 24.60
C PHE A 34 -1.13 -9.63 24.07
N ASP A 35 -0.84 -10.59 24.94
CA ASP A 35 -0.71 -12.01 24.58
C ASP A 35 -2.04 -12.78 24.56
N THR A 36 -3.17 -12.07 24.48
CA THR A 36 -4.51 -12.68 24.39
C THR A 36 -4.87 -13.02 22.94
N PRO A 37 -5.56 -14.14 22.65
CA PRO A 37 -5.95 -14.54 21.30
C PRO A 37 -6.68 -13.46 20.49
N GLU A 38 -7.42 -12.57 21.18
CA GLU A 38 -8.19 -11.48 20.59
C GLU A 38 -7.34 -10.33 20.03
N PHE A 39 -6.08 -10.20 20.48
CA PHE A 39 -5.13 -9.13 20.12
C PHE A 39 -3.76 -9.67 19.69
N ALA A 40 -3.65 -10.97 19.40
CA ALA A 40 -2.41 -11.60 18.97
C ALA A 40 -1.84 -10.88 17.73
N GLY A 41 -0.57 -10.49 17.80
CA GLY A 41 0.11 -9.73 16.74
C GLY A 41 -0.24 -8.24 16.68
N MET A 42 -1.01 -7.71 17.65
CA MET A 42 -1.33 -6.28 17.74
C MET A 42 -0.41 -5.54 18.72
N THR A 43 0.04 -4.36 18.30
CA THR A 43 0.74 -3.36 19.09
C THR A 43 -0.18 -2.16 19.34
N PHE A 44 -0.08 -1.54 20.50
CA PHE A 44 -0.86 -0.36 20.85
C PHE A 44 0.11 0.77 21.19
N TYR A 45 -0.09 1.93 20.56
CA TYR A 45 0.69 3.14 20.78
C TYR A 45 -0.10 4.06 21.70
N GLU A 46 0.19 4.00 22.97
CA GLU A 46 -0.42 4.87 23.97
C GLU A 46 0.21 6.25 23.88
N VAL A 47 -0.53 7.19 23.31
CA VAL A 47 -0.11 8.58 23.17
C VAL A 47 -0.83 9.46 24.17
N ARG A 48 -0.13 10.50 24.63
CA ARG A 48 -0.76 11.63 25.32
C ARG A 48 -1.12 12.69 24.27
N ALA A 49 -2.41 12.78 23.95
CA ALA A 49 -2.94 13.77 23.03
C ALA A 49 -2.79 15.19 23.60
N LYS A 50 -2.48 16.17 22.74
CA LYS A 50 -2.52 17.60 23.08
C LYS A 50 -3.92 18.20 22.90
N SER A 51 -4.70 17.65 21.97
CA SER A 51 -6.07 18.06 21.66
C SER A 51 -6.89 16.83 21.26
N LEU A 52 -8.16 16.82 21.61
CA LEU A 52 -9.08 15.73 21.29
C LEU A 52 -10.25 16.19 20.42
N ILE A 53 -10.72 17.42 20.58
CA ILE A 53 -11.82 18.00 19.80
C ILE A 53 -11.31 18.46 18.43
N ASN A 54 -11.81 17.85 17.34
CA ASN A 54 -11.41 18.20 15.97
C ASN A 54 -12.59 18.81 15.23
N ARG A 55 -12.39 19.99 14.61
CA ARG A 55 -13.39 20.60 13.74
C ARG A 55 -13.45 19.86 12.40
N VAL A 56 -14.65 19.51 11.95
CA VAL A 56 -14.86 18.93 10.62
C VAL A 56 -14.69 20.04 9.56
N PRO A 57 -13.85 19.85 8.53
CA PRO A 57 -13.71 20.82 7.44
C PRO A 57 -15.01 20.96 6.66
N GLY A 58 -15.37 22.18 6.20
CA GLY A 58 -16.48 22.37 5.26
C GLY A 58 -17.43 23.55 5.48
N GLY A 59 -17.30 24.34 6.56
CA GLY A 59 -18.15 25.53 6.77
C GLY A 59 -19.65 25.21 6.71
N ASP A 60 -20.40 25.99 5.92
CA ASP A 60 -21.84 25.84 5.65
C ASP A 60 -22.17 24.76 4.59
N ASP A 61 -21.19 24.35 3.76
CA ASP A 61 -21.34 23.28 2.74
C ASP A 61 -21.04 21.88 3.32
N ARG A 62 -21.33 21.71 4.61
CA ARG A 62 -21.00 20.49 5.35
C ARG A 62 -22.03 19.40 5.10
N ARG A 63 -21.58 18.29 4.52
CA ARG A 63 -22.42 17.12 4.19
C ARG A 63 -22.75 16.20 5.38
N VAL A 64 -22.41 16.61 6.60
CA VAL A 64 -22.65 15.86 7.83
C VAL A 64 -23.23 16.80 8.90
N PRO A 65 -24.16 16.33 9.75
CA PRO A 65 -24.95 17.20 10.63
C PRO A 65 -24.21 17.62 11.92
N PHE A 66 -22.89 17.44 11.98
CA PHE A 66 -22.08 17.72 13.16
C PHE A 66 -20.84 18.53 12.83
N GLU A 67 -20.42 19.38 13.75
CA GLU A 67 -19.33 20.30 13.52
C GLU A 67 -17.98 19.83 14.06
N TYR A 68 -18.02 19.03 15.12
CA TYR A 68 -16.85 18.61 15.86
C TYR A 68 -16.85 17.09 16.05
N THR A 69 -15.65 16.51 16.14
CA THR A 69 -15.46 15.08 16.35
C THR A 69 -14.41 14.78 17.41
N VAL A 70 -14.63 13.70 18.15
CA VAL A 70 -13.67 13.11 19.07
C VAL A 70 -13.37 11.68 18.60
N ASN A 71 -12.09 11.36 18.47
CA ASN A 71 -11.63 10.03 18.10
C ASN A 71 -10.57 9.56 19.10
N PRO A 72 -10.89 8.60 20.00
CA PRO A 72 -9.94 8.06 20.98
C PRO A 72 -8.91 7.11 20.36
N TYR A 73 -9.25 6.51 19.21
CA TYR A 73 -8.43 5.56 18.50
C TYR A 73 -8.04 6.05 17.10
N ARG A 74 -6.89 5.59 16.60
CA ARG A 74 -6.58 5.50 15.16
C ARG A 74 -6.07 4.08 14.88
N GLY A 75 -6.65 3.44 13.88
CA GLY A 75 -6.39 2.05 13.47
C GLY A 75 -7.66 1.22 13.64
N CYS A 76 -7.86 0.19 12.82
CA CYS A 76 -9.06 -0.63 12.82
C CYS A 76 -8.72 -2.11 12.98
N THR A 77 -9.19 -2.73 14.06
CA THR A 77 -8.97 -4.15 14.37
C THR A 77 -9.81 -5.10 13.49
N HIS A 78 -10.05 -4.83 12.21
CA HIS A 78 -11.01 -5.58 11.36
C HIS A 78 -10.43 -6.02 9.97
N ALA A 79 -9.12 -6.29 9.87
CA ALA A 79 -8.17 -6.39 8.72
C ALA A 79 -8.34 -7.39 7.52
N CYS A 80 -7.54 -7.22 6.43
CA CYS A 80 -7.35 -8.13 5.25
C CYS A 80 -5.86 -8.22 4.74
N SER A 81 -5.39 -9.39 4.26
CA SER A 81 -3.97 -9.87 4.27
C SER A 81 -3.37 -10.33 2.90
N TYR A 82 -2.28 -9.75 2.37
CA TYR A 82 -1.58 -10.25 1.15
C TYR A 82 -0.06 -10.28 1.37
N CYS A 83 0.65 -11.42 1.37
CA CYS A 83 2.11 -11.45 1.65
C CYS A 83 2.91 -12.47 0.80
N LEU A 84 4.21 -12.23 0.64
CA LEU A 84 5.23 -13.05 -0.06
C LEU A 84 6.40 -13.42 0.87
N ALA A 85 7.17 -14.46 0.56
CA ALA A 85 8.35 -14.81 1.36
C ALA A 85 9.51 -13.81 1.15
N GLY A 86 10.38 -13.68 2.15
CA GLY A 86 11.33 -12.57 2.28
C GLY A 86 12.40 -12.52 1.21
N GLU A 87 12.83 -13.70 0.77
CA GLU A 87 13.78 -13.93 -0.30
C GLU A 87 13.23 -13.57 -1.70
N THR A 88 11.92 -13.33 -1.83
CA THR A 88 11.30 -13.05 -3.13
C THR A 88 11.93 -11.81 -3.77
N PRO A 89 12.61 -11.92 -4.93
CA PRO A 89 13.28 -10.79 -5.55
C PRO A 89 12.27 -9.83 -6.20
N VAL A 90 12.36 -8.55 -5.87
CA VAL A 90 11.55 -7.48 -6.45
C VAL A 90 12.37 -6.70 -7.47
N LEU A 91 11.77 -6.37 -8.61
CA LEU A 91 12.43 -5.60 -9.66
C LEU A 91 12.58 -4.12 -9.27
N MET A 92 13.82 -3.67 -9.19
CA MET A 92 14.19 -2.30 -8.87
C MET A 92 14.08 -1.39 -10.11
N ALA A 93 13.92 -0.09 -9.88
CA ALA A 93 13.79 0.90 -10.97
C ALA A 93 15.05 0.98 -11.86
N ASP A 94 16.22 0.64 -11.31
CA ASP A 94 17.51 0.61 -12.02
C ASP A 94 17.75 -0.69 -12.81
N GLY A 95 16.78 -1.62 -12.82
CA GLY A 95 16.84 -2.89 -13.52
C GLY A 95 17.53 -4.03 -12.74
N ARG A 96 17.93 -3.82 -11.49
CA ARG A 96 18.40 -4.89 -10.60
C ARG A 96 17.25 -5.54 -9.85
N THR A 97 17.56 -6.54 -9.04
CA THR A 97 16.61 -7.14 -8.12
C THR A 97 17.06 -6.94 -6.68
N LYS A 98 16.09 -6.92 -5.76
CA LYS A 98 16.34 -6.86 -4.32
C LYS A 98 15.31 -7.72 -3.59
N PRO A 99 15.69 -8.55 -2.60
CA PRO A 99 14.72 -9.31 -1.82
C PRO A 99 13.68 -8.39 -1.16
N ILE A 100 12.41 -8.82 -1.13
CA ILE A 100 11.32 -8.04 -0.52
C ILE A 100 11.61 -7.76 0.97
N ALA A 101 12.24 -8.71 1.67
CA ALA A 101 12.69 -8.55 3.06
C ALA A 101 13.81 -7.51 3.25
N GLU A 102 14.46 -7.04 2.17
CA GLU A 102 15.52 -6.03 2.22
C GLU A 102 15.10 -4.66 1.69
N LEU A 103 13.95 -4.56 1.00
CA LEU A 103 13.40 -3.29 0.53
C LEU A 103 13.20 -2.29 1.68
N ARG A 104 13.37 -1.00 1.40
CA ARG A 104 13.15 0.10 2.34
C ARG A 104 12.10 1.05 1.79
N VAL A 105 11.41 1.77 2.67
CA VAL A 105 10.53 2.87 2.26
C VAL A 105 11.36 3.90 1.50
N GLY A 106 10.83 4.35 0.36
CA GLY A 106 11.53 5.22 -0.58
C GLY A 106 12.31 4.49 -1.67
N ASP A 107 12.54 3.17 -1.57
CA ASP A 107 13.18 2.41 -2.66
C ASP A 107 12.35 2.53 -3.94
N ALA A 108 13.01 2.91 -5.04
CA ALA A 108 12.39 2.98 -6.35
C ALA A 108 12.35 1.58 -7.00
N ILE A 109 11.15 1.09 -7.27
CA ILE A 109 10.89 -0.23 -7.83
C ILE A 109 9.97 -0.15 -9.04
N ILE A 110 9.78 -1.29 -9.71
CA ILE A 110 8.87 -1.41 -10.85
C ILE A 110 7.53 -1.98 -10.39
N GLY A 111 6.47 -1.23 -10.69
CA GLY A 111 5.09 -1.69 -10.74
C GLY A 111 4.54 -1.52 -12.13
N THR A 112 3.23 -1.39 -12.24
CA THR A 112 2.56 -1.28 -13.53
C THR A 112 1.41 -0.28 -13.51
N VAL A 113 1.21 0.39 -14.65
CA VAL A 113 0.08 1.30 -14.87
C VAL A 113 -0.70 0.86 -16.11
N ARG A 114 -1.99 1.17 -16.12
CA ARG A 114 -2.83 0.94 -17.30
C ARG A 114 -2.76 2.17 -18.20
N ASP A 115 -2.38 1.96 -19.44
CA ASP A 115 -2.25 2.97 -20.48
C ASP A 115 -2.99 2.48 -21.73
N GLY A 116 -4.18 3.05 -21.97
CA GLY A 116 -5.11 2.57 -22.99
C GLY A 116 -5.50 1.10 -22.78
N ALA A 117 -5.35 0.30 -23.84
CA ALA A 117 -5.64 -1.14 -23.83
C ALA A 117 -4.56 -1.98 -23.12
N TYR A 118 -3.37 -1.41 -22.85
CA TYR A 118 -2.23 -2.16 -22.36
C TYR A 118 -1.86 -1.79 -20.93
N ARG A 119 -1.22 -2.73 -20.23
CA ARG A 119 -0.52 -2.46 -18.98
C ARG A 119 0.94 -2.24 -19.32
N ARG A 120 1.58 -1.24 -18.71
CA ARG A 120 3.00 -0.91 -18.92
C ARG A 120 3.75 -0.90 -17.60
N TYR A 121 5.01 -1.28 -17.63
CA TYR A 121 5.91 -1.16 -16.48
C TYR A 121 6.11 0.33 -16.15
N ALA A 122 6.04 0.67 -14.87
CA ALA A 122 6.20 2.03 -14.38
C ALA A 122 7.01 2.05 -13.10
N VAL A 123 7.84 3.08 -12.97
CA VAL A 123 8.56 3.34 -11.72
C VAL A 123 7.54 3.77 -10.66
N THR A 124 7.65 3.16 -9.49
CA THR A 124 6.93 3.50 -8.28
C THR A 124 7.90 3.45 -7.11
N HIS A 125 7.52 4.03 -5.98
CA HIS A 125 8.30 3.95 -4.76
C HIS A 125 7.60 3.01 -3.78
N VAL A 126 8.40 2.29 -3.00
CA VAL A 126 7.93 1.60 -1.79
C VAL A 126 7.46 2.68 -0.83
N ARG A 127 6.16 2.72 -0.58
CA ARG A 127 5.53 3.63 0.39
C ARG A 127 5.54 3.04 1.78
N ASP A 128 5.49 1.72 1.86
CA ASP A 128 5.55 1.02 3.13
C ASP A 128 5.91 -0.44 3.01
N LYS A 129 6.28 -1.05 4.15
CA LYS A 129 6.70 -2.44 4.22
C LYS A 129 6.49 -3.04 5.62
N TRP A 130 6.02 -4.28 5.65
CA TRP A 130 5.85 -5.03 6.89
C TRP A 130 6.01 -6.53 6.68
N SER A 131 6.04 -7.28 7.79
CA SER A 131 6.00 -8.74 7.81
C SER A 131 4.81 -9.26 8.63
N THR A 132 4.35 -10.47 8.32
CA THR A 132 3.31 -11.19 9.05
C THR A 132 3.57 -12.69 8.97
N VAL A 133 3.48 -13.40 10.09
CA VAL A 133 3.59 -14.86 10.12
C VAL A 133 2.24 -15.48 9.78
N LYS A 134 2.19 -16.36 8.77
CA LYS A 134 0.94 -17.07 8.38
C LYS A 134 1.23 -18.29 7.48
N PRO A 135 0.24 -19.17 7.21
CA PRO A 135 0.41 -20.32 6.33
C PRO A 135 0.88 -19.91 4.94
N ALA A 136 1.97 -20.53 4.49
CA ALA A 136 2.61 -20.25 3.22
C ALA A 136 2.35 -21.35 2.19
N TYR A 137 2.26 -20.94 0.93
CA TYR A 137 2.04 -21.80 -0.22
C TYR A 137 3.13 -21.53 -1.26
N ARG A 138 3.70 -22.60 -1.83
CA ARG A 138 4.60 -22.53 -2.99
C ARG A 138 3.77 -22.58 -4.26
N VAL A 139 3.98 -21.62 -5.14
CA VAL A 139 3.44 -21.60 -6.50
C VAL A 139 4.60 -21.81 -7.46
N THR A 140 4.56 -22.91 -8.20
CA THR A 140 5.58 -23.28 -9.19
C THR A 140 5.01 -23.10 -10.59
N LEU A 141 5.76 -22.40 -11.45
CA LEU A 141 5.38 -22.12 -12.83
C LEU A 141 6.20 -22.97 -13.80
N ARG A 142 5.68 -23.15 -15.01
CA ARG A 142 6.28 -23.98 -16.05
C ARG A 142 7.69 -23.59 -16.47
N ASP A 143 8.05 -22.32 -16.34
CA ASP A 143 9.41 -21.85 -16.64
C ASP A 143 10.39 -22.07 -15.47
N GLY A 144 9.95 -22.75 -14.40
CA GLY A 144 10.72 -22.97 -13.19
C GLY A 144 10.71 -21.78 -12.22
N THR A 145 9.88 -20.75 -12.45
CA THR A 145 9.66 -19.68 -11.46
C THR A 145 8.96 -20.26 -10.24
N GLU A 146 9.50 -20.00 -9.05
CA GLU A 146 8.86 -20.31 -7.79
C GLU A 146 8.59 -19.05 -6.98
N LEU A 147 7.41 -19.00 -6.36
CA LEU A 147 6.96 -17.95 -5.48
C LEU A 147 6.39 -18.58 -4.22
N VAL A 148 6.83 -18.12 -3.05
CA VAL A 148 6.22 -18.51 -1.78
C VAL A 148 5.37 -17.34 -1.30
N ALA A 149 4.10 -17.61 -1.03
CA ALA A 149 3.09 -16.58 -0.80
C ALA A 149 2.02 -17.05 0.17
N SER A 150 1.33 -16.10 0.80
CA SER A 150 0.12 -16.41 1.59
C SER A 150 -1.01 -16.88 0.67
N GLY A 151 -1.92 -17.71 1.16
CA GLY A 151 -3.07 -18.20 0.38
C GLY A 151 -3.99 -17.09 -0.17
N ASP A 152 -4.02 -15.95 0.51
CA ASP A 152 -4.78 -14.76 0.10
C ASP A 152 -4.05 -13.89 -0.92
N HIS A 153 -2.73 -14.06 -1.11
CA HIS A 153 -1.94 -13.23 -2.01
C HIS A 153 -2.47 -13.33 -3.45
N ARG A 154 -2.39 -12.25 -4.23
CA ARG A 154 -2.88 -12.23 -5.60
C ARG A 154 -1.80 -11.93 -6.61
N PHE A 155 -1.87 -12.66 -7.70
CA PHE A 155 -1.08 -12.40 -8.88
C PHE A 155 -1.98 -12.09 -10.09
N LEU A 156 -1.45 -11.28 -11.01
CA LEU A 156 -2.15 -10.95 -12.24
C LEU A 156 -2.00 -12.10 -13.24
N THR A 157 -3.11 -12.63 -13.72
CA THR A 157 -3.13 -13.57 -14.85
C THR A 157 -3.65 -12.88 -16.11
N ASP A 158 -3.54 -13.56 -17.24
CA ASP A 158 -4.17 -13.19 -18.52
C ASP A 158 -5.70 -13.01 -18.43
N ARG A 159 -6.32 -13.55 -17.38
CA ARG A 159 -7.76 -13.48 -17.07
C ARG A 159 -8.07 -12.62 -15.83
N GLY A 160 -7.12 -11.81 -15.38
CA GLY A 160 -7.28 -10.90 -14.24
C GLY A 160 -6.62 -11.41 -12.96
N TRP A 161 -6.92 -10.78 -11.84
CA TRP A 161 -6.28 -11.08 -10.55
C TRP A 161 -6.85 -12.36 -9.93
N LYS A 162 -5.96 -13.27 -9.51
CA LYS A 162 -6.33 -14.52 -8.84
C LYS A 162 -5.56 -14.71 -7.55
N HIS A 163 -6.22 -15.27 -6.53
CA HIS A 163 -5.62 -15.60 -5.23
C HIS A 163 -4.79 -16.87 -5.32
N VAL A 164 -3.79 -17.05 -4.46
CA VAL A 164 -2.99 -18.28 -4.44
C VAL A 164 -3.84 -19.51 -4.13
N THR A 165 -4.72 -19.43 -3.13
CA THR A 165 -5.67 -20.51 -2.81
C THR A 165 -7.12 -20.07 -2.87
N GLY A 166 -7.99 -21.02 -3.17
CA GLY A 166 -9.44 -20.86 -3.16
C GLY A 166 -10.06 -21.35 -1.86
N ALA A 167 -9.53 -20.95 -0.68
CA ALA A 167 -9.84 -21.48 0.66
C ALA A 167 -11.33 -21.47 1.12
N ARG A 168 -12.28 -21.23 0.21
CA ARG A 168 -13.73 -21.39 0.40
C ARG A 168 -14.23 -22.45 -0.58
N ALA A 169 -15.02 -23.42 -0.10
CA ALA A 169 -15.60 -24.47 -0.94
C ALA A 169 -16.96 -24.04 -1.55
N GLY A 170 -17.37 -24.71 -2.64
CA GLY A 170 -18.68 -24.48 -3.28
C GLY A 170 -18.82 -23.12 -3.97
N ALA A 171 -20.05 -22.59 -4.06
CA ALA A 171 -20.36 -21.34 -4.77
C ALA A 171 -19.66 -20.07 -4.19
N ALA A 172 -19.03 -20.17 -3.01
CA ALA A 172 -18.26 -19.10 -2.37
C ALA A 172 -16.74 -19.15 -2.69
N GLN A 173 -16.32 -20.06 -3.58
CA GLN A 173 -14.93 -20.23 -3.98
C GLN A 173 -14.44 -19.02 -4.79
N ARG A 174 -13.58 -18.19 -4.17
CA ARG A 174 -12.98 -17.03 -4.83
C ARG A 174 -12.14 -17.45 -6.06
N PRO A 175 -11.98 -16.55 -7.06
CA PRO A 175 -11.03 -16.76 -8.14
C PRO A 175 -9.64 -16.97 -7.57
N HIS A 176 -9.13 -18.18 -7.77
CA HIS A 176 -7.84 -18.61 -7.30
C HIS A 176 -7.07 -19.23 -8.46
N LEU A 177 -5.77 -19.34 -8.26
CA LEU A 177 -4.88 -20.02 -9.17
C LEU A 177 -5.28 -21.48 -9.24
N THR A 178 -5.47 -21.96 -10.46
CA THR A 178 -5.55 -23.37 -10.79
C THR A 178 -4.38 -23.69 -11.69
N THR A 179 -4.04 -24.98 -11.80
CA THR A 179 -3.08 -25.44 -12.80
C THR A 179 -3.51 -24.95 -14.19
N GLY A 180 -2.54 -24.56 -15.01
CA GLY A 180 -2.77 -23.97 -16.33
C GLY A 180 -3.17 -22.49 -16.36
N ASN A 181 -3.37 -21.81 -15.23
CA ASN A 181 -3.52 -20.34 -15.25
C ASN A 181 -2.20 -19.68 -15.65
N LYS A 182 -2.24 -18.70 -16.55
CA LYS A 182 -1.04 -18.03 -17.05
C LYS A 182 -0.83 -16.68 -16.37
N LEU A 183 0.24 -16.56 -15.59
CA LEU A 183 0.64 -15.33 -14.92
C LEU A 183 1.22 -14.32 -15.91
N MET A 184 1.04 -13.03 -15.59
CA MET A 184 1.54 -11.92 -16.40
C MET A 184 2.90 -11.45 -15.85
N GLY A 185 3.88 -11.32 -16.74
CA GLY A 185 5.22 -10.89 -16.36
C GLY A 185 6.31 -11.38 -17.31
N THR A 186 7.54 -11.36 -16.83
CA THR A 186 8.77 -11.74 -17.55
C THR A 186 9.30 -13.11 -17.15
N GLY A 187 8.81 -13.71 -16.06
CA GLY A 187 9.35 -14.97 -15.54
C GLY A 187 10.62 -14.80 -14.71
N ARG A 188 11.14 -15.92 -14.20
CA ARG A 188 12.19 -16.00 -13.18
C ARG A 188 13.33 -15.02 -13.44
N PHE A 189 13.69 -14.27 -12.39
CA PHE A 189 14.89 -13.44 -12.43
C PHE A 189 16.15 -14.30 -12.29
N ALA A 190 17.19 -14.00 -13.09
CA ALA A 190 18.49 -14.63 -12.96
C ALA A 190 19.21 -14.14 -11.68
N GLU A 191 20.09 -14.99 -11.15
CA GLU A 191 20.95 -14.62 -10.04
C GLU A 191 22.01 -13.61 -10.47
N PRO A 192 22.27 -12.57 -9.66
CA PRO A 192 23.32 -11.60 -9.93
C PRO A 192 24.71 -12.23 -9.92
N PRO A 193 25.71 -11.59 -10.56
CA PRO A 193 27.11 -12.02 -10.44
C PRO A 193 27.58 -11.93 -8.99
N LYS A 194 28.58 -12.74 -8.63
CA LYS A 194 29.19 -12.72 -7.28
C LYS A 194 30.10 -11.52 -7.06
N GLU A 195 30.33 -10.72 -8.10
CA GLU A 195 31.33 -9.65 -8.15
C GLU A 195 32.72 -10.12 -7.68
N SER A 196 33.11 -11.35 -8.05
CA SER A 196 34.41 -11.94 -7.71
C SER A 196 35.57 -11.21 -8.41
N PRO A 197 36.83 -11.44 -7.99
CA PRO A 197 38.00 -10.93 -8.70
C PRO A 197 37.99 -11.28 -10.20
N GLU A 198 37.52 -12.48 -10.56
CA GLU A 198 37.40 -12.95 -11.94
C GLU A 198 36.34 -12.17 -12.72
N TYR A 199 35.19 -11.89 -12.13
CA TYR A 199 34.18 -11.00 -12.71
C TYR A 199 34.76 -9.60 -12.98
N ARG A 200 35.46 -9.01 -12.00
CA ARG A 200 36.06 -7.68 -12.13
C ARG A 200 37.11 -7.67 -13.25
N ARG A 201 37.93 -8.71 -13.32
CA ARG A 201 38.92 -8.90 -14.37
C ARG A 201 38.28 -9.06 -15.75
N GLY A 202 37.17 -9.80 -15.86
CA GLY A 202 36.40 -9.89 -17.11
C GLY A 202 35.86 -8.53 -17.56
N TYR A 203 35.30 -7.77 -16.63
CA TYR A 203 34.82 -6.40 -16.90
C TYR A 203 35.95 -5.48 -17.37
N LEU A 204 37.07 -5.50 -16.66
CA LEU A 204 38.25 -4.72 -17.03
C LEU A 204 38.83 -5.17 -18.39
N HIS A 205 38.90 -6.46 -18.68
CA HIS A 205 39.35 -6.95 -19.99
C HIS A 205 38.54 -6.35 -21.15
N ALA A 206 37.21 -6.25 -20.99
CA ALA A 206 36.35 -5.65 -22.01
C ALA A 206 36.48 -4.13 -22.14
N VAL A 207 36.63 -3.41 -21.02
CA VAL A 207 36.61 -1.94 -21.01
C VAL A 207 38.00 -1.34 -21.24
N LEU A 208 39.06 -1.98 -20.73
CA LEU A 208 40.46 -1.59 -20.90
C LEU A 208 40.96 -2.03 -22.28
N ARG A 209 40.42 -1.41 -23.33
CA ARG A 209 40.81 -1.67 -24.71
C ARG A 209 42.31 -1.44 -24.94
N PRO A 210 42.91 -2.08 -25.96
CA PRO A 210 44.21 -1.67 -26.45
C PRO A 210 44.15 -0.28 -27.06
N GLU A 211 44.68 0.73 -26.36
CA GLU A 211 45.30 1.83 -27.07
C GLU A 211 46.70 1.37 -27.53
N PRO A 212 47.12 1.66 -28.77
CA PRO A 212 48.53 1.55 -29.13
C PRO A 212 49.31 2.44 -28.16
N GLU A 213 50.35 1.90 -27.53
CA GLU A 213 51.15 2.57 -26.49
C GLU A 213 51.66 3.94 -26.98
N GLN A 214 50.89 5.00 -26.79
CA GLN A 214 51.36 6.36 -26.95
C GLN A 214 51.94 6.81 -25.61
N GLY A 215 53.05 6.18 -25.24
CA GLY A 215 53.99 6.80 -24.32
C GLY A 215 54.34 8.20 -24.83
N TYR A 216 54.63 9.13 -23.93
CA TYR A 216 55.17 10.42 -24.36
C TYR A 216 56.69 10.30 -24.48
N ARG A 217 57.26 10.97 -25.47
CA ARG A 217 58.71 11.02 -25.63
C ARG A 217 59.26 12.15 -24.77
N ASP A 218 60.16 11.83 -23.87
CA ASP A 218 60.97 12.80 -23.13
C ASP A 218 62.40 12.82 -23.72
N PRO A 219 63.30 13.70 -23.23
CA PRO A 219 64.68 13.76 -23.72
C PRO A 219 65.51 12.49 -23.49
N TYR A 220 65.02 11.55 -22.69
CA TYR A 220 65.72 10.32 -22.27
C TYR A 220 65.10 9.04 -22.86
N GLY A 221 63.91 9.11 -23.47
CA GLY A 221 63.28 7.98 -24.15
C GLY A 221 61.75 8.09 -24.25
N THR A 222 61.10 6.96 -24.54
CA THR A 222 59.64 6.84 -24.51
C THR A 222 59.19 6.41 -23.11
N VAL A 223 58.43 7.26 -22.42
CA VAL A 223 57.86 6.94 -21.11
C VAL A 223 56.50 6.25 -21.32
N PRO A 224 56.35 4.96 -20.95
CA PRO A 224 55.08 4.27 -21.10
C PRO A 224 54.02 4.87 -20.16
N ARG A 225 52.78 4.96 -20.65
CA ARG A 225 51.66 5.46 -19.86
C ARG A 225 50.40 4.68 -20.19
N PHE A 226 49.52 4.56 -19.21
CA PHE A 226 48.15 4.11 -19.41
C PHE A 226 47.23 5.31 -19.28
N ARG A 227 46.28 5.44 -20.20
CA ARG A 227 45.25 6.46 -20.18
C ARG A 227 43.94 5.84 -20.66
N LEU A 228 42.85 6.09 -19.95
CA LEU A 228 41.49 5.75 -20.36
C LEU A 228 40.59 6.95 -20.09
N ALA A 229 39.71 7.27 -21.03
CA ALA A 229 38.65 8.25 -20.84
C ALA A 229 37.32 7.71 -21.36
N THR A 230 36.23 8.04 -20.68
CA THR A 230 34.87 7.75 -21.15
C THR A 230 33.93 8.90 -20.80
N GLU A 231 32.97 9.14 -21.67
CA GLU A 231 31.88 10.09 -21.43
C GLU A 231 30.82 9.54 -20.46
N GLU A 232 30.89 8.25 -20.11
CA GLU A 232 29.91 7.58 -19.24
C GLU A 232 30.46 7.47 -17.79
N PRO A 233 30.02 8.33 -16.85
CA PRO A 233 30.62 8.42 -15.52
C PRO A 233 30.45 7.14 -14.70
N GLN A 234 29.36 6.40 -14.91
CA GLN A 234 29.10 5.14 -14.21
C GLN A 234 30.12 4.05 -14.59
N VAL A 235 30.54 4.02 -15.85
CA VAL A 235 31.60 3.11 -16.32
C VAL A 235 32.93 3.52 -15.71
N MET A 236 33.27 4.82 -15.75
CA MET A 236 34.53 5.29 -15.18
C MET A 236 34.62 5.02 -13.67
N SER A 237 33.54 5.27 -12.92
CA SER A 237 33.48 4.99 -11.48
C SER A 237 33.70 3.51 -11.17
N ARG A 238 33.14 2.60 -11.98
CA ARG A 238 33.33 1.15 -11.80
C ARG A 238 34.75 0.72 -12.15
N VAL A 239 35.32 1.26 -13.24
CA VAL A 239 36.72 1.00 -13.62
C VAL A 239 37.69 1.44 -12.53
N ILE A 240 37.53 2.65 -11.99
CA ILE A 240 38.35 3.16 -10.87
C ILE A 240 38.26 2.21 -9.67
N GLY A 241 37.05 1.78 -9.31
CA GLY A 241 36.83 0.83 -8.22
C GLY A 241 37.58 -0.49 -8.44
N TYR A 242 37.40 -1.11 -9.60
CA TYR A 242 38.02 -2.40 -9.90
C TYR A 242 39.54 -2.34 -10.04
N LEU A 243 40.09 -1.25 -10.61
CA LEU A 243 41.54 -1.02 -10.66
C LEU A 243 42.11 -0.88 -9.25
N ARG A 244 41.47 -0.07 -8.40
CA ARG A 244 41.88 0.12 -7.00
C ARG A 244 41.87 -1.19 -6.21
N GLU A 245 40.79 -1.96 -6.33
CA GLU A 245 40.65 -3.27 -5.66
C GLU A 245 41.67 -4.30 -6.17
N SER A 246 42.09 -4.19 -7.43
CA SER A 246 43.16 -5.01 -8.00
C SER A 246 44.57 -4.54 -7.58
N GLY A 247 44.66 -3.41 -6.87
CA GLY A 247 45.93 -2.83 -6.39
C GLY A 247 46.60 -1.84 -7.32
N ALA A 248 45.94 -1.43 -8.42
CA ALA A 248 46.46 -0.43 -9.34
C ALA A 248 46.18 0.99 -8.83
N HIS A 249 47.20 1.85 -8.83
CA HIS A 249 47.08 3.26 -8.46
C HIS A 249 46.95 4.11 -9.72
N THR A 250 45.86 4.87 -9.83
CA THR A 250 45.59 5.74 -10.97
C THR A 250 45.21 7.13 -10.50
N ALA A 251 45.59 8.14 -11.29
CA ALA A 251 45.21 9.53 -11.10
C ALA A 251 44.09 9.89 -12.07
N GLU A 252 43.04 10.52 -11.54
CA GLU A 252 41.94 11.07 -12.35
C GLU A 252 42.41 12.32 -13.11
N PHE A 253 41.94 12.48 -14.34
CA PHE A 253 42.17 13.69 -15.15
C PHE A 253 40.91 14.05 -15.93
N ALA A 254 40.79 15.33 -16.30
CA ALA A 254 39.76 15.79 -17.23
C ALA A 254 40.27 15.67 -18.68
N PRO A 255 39.67 14.84 -19.55
CA PRO A 255 40.04 14.78 -20.96
C PRO A 255 39.73 16.10 -21.68
N ALA A 256 40.36 16.33 -22.83
CA ALA A 256 40.02 17.44 -23.72
C ALA A 256 38.65 17.16 -24.38
N GLY A 257 37.57 17.40 -23.65
CA GLY A 257 36.21 17.02 -24.03
C GLY A 257 35.29 16.85 -22.81
N ARG A 258 34.18 16.12 -22.98
CA ARG A 258 33.30 15.73 -21.86
C ARG A 258 33.77 14.38 -21.30
N GLY A 259 33.59 14.18 -19.98
CA GLY A 259 33.84 12.90 -19.33
C GLY A 259 34.93 12.95 -18.26
N THR A 260 35.28 11.77 -17.76
CA THR A 260 36.31 11.57 -16.73
C THR A 260 37.34 10.60 -17.28
N GLY A 261 38.61 10.84 -16.96
CA GLY A 261 39.71 9.99 -17.37
C GLY A 261 40.53 9.50 -16.19
N VAL A 262 41.22 8.38 -16.37
CA VAL A 262 42.20 7.83 -15.43
C VAL A 262 43.52 7.53 -16.12
N SER A 263 44.62 7.79 -15.42
CA SER A 263 45.95 7.56 -15.95
C SER A 263 46.92 7.05 -14.90
N THR A 264 47.95 6.33 -15.34
CA THR A 264 49.11 6.00 -14.51
C THR A 264 50.37 5.93 -15.36
N TYR A 265 51.49 6.23 -14.72
CA TYR A 265 52.84 6.19 -15.29
C TYR A 265 53.75 5.20 -14.52
N ALA A 266 53.25 4.64 -13.41
CA ALA A 266 54.04 3.76 -12.57
C ALA A 266 54.17 2.39 -13.22
N ARG A 267 55.41 1.92 -13.42
CA ARG A 267 55.68 0.67 -14.14
C ARG A 267 54.93 -0.53 -13.56
N ARG A 268 54.88 -0.65 -12.23
CA ARG A 268 54.12 -1.68 -11.51
C ARG A 268 52.63 -1.70 -11.89
N ASP A 269 52.00 -0.53 -11.93
CA ASP A 269 50.58 -0.42 -12.26
C ASP A 269 50.33 -0.71 -13.75
N LEU A 270 51.25 -0.31 -14.63
CA LEU A 270 51.21 -0.64 -16.06
C LEU A 270 51.31 -2.15 -16.30
N ASP A 271 52.24 -2.83 -15.62
CA ASP A 271 52.39 -4.28 -15.72
C ASP A 271 51.12 -5.00 -15.22
N LEU A 272 50.56 -4.55 -14.09
CA LEU A 272 49.29 -5.07 -13.56
C LEU A 272 48.11 -4.85 -14.50
N ILE A 273 47.94 -3.65 -15.05
CA ILE A 273 46.89 -3.33 -16.02
C ILE A 273 47.04 -4.20 -17.27
N THR A 274 48.27 -4.44 -17.71
CA THR A 274 48.55 -5.34 -18.84
C THR A 274 48.09 -6.77 -18.54
N THR A 275 48.33 -7.28 -17.33
CA THR A 275 47.81 -8.58 -16.89
C THR A 275 46.27 -8.61 -16.84
N LEU A 276 45.63 -7.56 -16.32
CA LEU A 276 44.16 -7.47 -16.23
C LEU A 276 43.49 -7.43 -17.61
N ARG A 277 44.20 -6.94 -18.63
CA ARG A 277 43.76 -6.92 -20.03
C ARG A 277 43.86 -8.27 -20.73
N GLN A 278 44.49 -9.29 -20.13
CA GLN A 278 44.65 -10.59 -20.77
C GLN A 278 43.45 -11.51 -20.51
N ARG A 279 42.92 -12.07 -21.60
CA ARG A 279 41.92 -13.14 -21.54
C ARG A 279 42.55 -14.41 -20.92
N PRO A 280 41.94 -15.04 -19.91
CA PRO A 280 42.38 -16.34 -19.41
C PRO A 280 42.25 -17.41 -20.49
N ALA A 281 43.14 -18.41 -20.49
CA ALA A 281 43.06 -19.55 -21.39
C ALA A 281 41.71 -20.28 -21.27
N GLU A 282 41.23 -20.46 -20.02
CA GLU A 282 39.92 -21.02 -19.71
C GLU A 282 39.14 -20.00 -18.86
N PRO A 283 38.26 -19.19 -19.49
CA PRO A 283 37.45 -18.24 -18.76
C PRO A 283 36.35 -18.94 -17.96
N ASP A 284 36.29 -18.67 -16.67
CA ASP A 284 35.20 -19.17 -15.83
C ASP A 284 33.89 -18.38 -16.07
N PRO A 285 32.75 -18.88 -15.56
CA PRO A 285 31.47 -18.18 -15.71
C PRO A 285 31.44 -16.77 -15.11
N GLU A 286 32.15 -16.49 -14.01
CA GLU A 286 32.15 -15.15 -13.41
C GLU A 286 32.92 -14.16 -14.28
N TRP A 287 34.07 -14.57 -14.82
CA TRP A 287 34.81 -13.80 -15.81
C TRP A 287 33.95 -13.51 -17.04
N ALA A 288 33.23 -14.51 -17.56
CA ALA A 288 32.37 -14.33 -18.73
C ALA A 288 31.21 -13.36 -18.47
N LYS A 289 30.61 -13.37 -17.26
CA LYS A 289 29.60 -12.38 -16.84
C LYS A 289 30.17 -10.98 -16.84
N GLY A 290 31.36 -10.80 -16.24
CA GLY A 290 32.05 -9.51 -16.16
C GLY A 290 32.42 -8.99 -17.55
N PHE A 291 32.94 -9.87 -18.39
CA PHE A 291 33.26 -9.55 -19.79
C PHE A 291 32.05 -9.03 -20.55
N LEU A 292 30.91 -9.74 -20.51
CA LEU A 292 29.68 -9.30 -21.17
C LEU A 292 29.15 -7.97 -20.63
N ALA A 293 29.27 -7.74 -19.32
CA ALA A 293 28.90 -6.48 -18.68
C ALA A 293 29.75 -5.31 -19.20
N GLY A 294 31.08 -5.52 -19.26
CA GLY A 294 32.02 -4.52 -19.76
C GLY A 294 31.84 -4.25 -21.26
N ILE A 295 31.60 -5.28 -22.08
CA ILE A 295 31.29 -5.12 -23.50
C ILE A 295 30.01 -4.30 -23.68
N PHE A 296 28.96 -4.60 -22.91
CA PHE A 296 27.70 -3.86 -23.03
C PHE A 296 27.81 -2.41 -22.55
N ASP A 297 28.64 -2.14 -21.55
CA ASP A 297 28.91 -0.78 -21.09
C ASP A 297 29.77 0.01 -22.09
N ALA A 298 30.75 -0.62 -22.72
CA ALA A 298 31.64 0.01 -23.68
C ALA A 298 30.99 0.21 -25.08
N GLU A 299 30.24 -0.77 -25.57
CA GLU A 299 29.75 -0.84 -26.96
C GLU A 299 28.24 -1.09 -27.09
N GLY A 300 27.57 -1.34 -25.97
CA GLY A 300 26.17 -1.73 -25.94
C GLY A 300 25.19 -0.56 -25.92
N SER A 301 23.99 -0.82 -26.43
CA SER A 301 22.85 0.08 -26.36
C SER A 301 21.57 -0.70 -26.07
N HIS A 302 20.65 -0.05 -25.36
CA HIS A 302 19.29 -0.55 -25.18
C HIS A 302 18.31 0.60 -25.37
N THR A 303 17.77 0.71 -26.58
CA THR A 303 16.87 1.79 -26.98
C THR A 303 15.64 1.20 -27.65
N GLN A 304 14.46 1.72 -27.33
CA GLN A 304 13.18 1.23 -27.87
C GLN A 304 12.98 -0.30 -27.70
N GLY A 305 13.55 -0.88 -26.64
CA GLY A 305 13.45 -2.31 -26.38
C GLY A 305 14.34 -3.18 -27.26
N LEU A 306 15.32 -2.61 -27.97
CA LEU A 306 16.35 -3.34 -28.74
C LEU A 306 17.67 -3.31 -27.98
N TRP A 307 18.16 -4.47 -27.56
CA TRP A 307 19.50 -4.64 -27.00
C TRP A 307 20.45 -4.93 -28.16
N ARG A 308 21.51 -4.15 -28.29
CA ARG A 308 22.52 -4.30 -29.34
C ARG A 308 23.91 -4.01 -28.83
N VAL A 309 24.90 -4.72 -29.34
CA VAL A 309 26.33 -4.40 -29.20
C VAL A 309 26.88 -4.23 -30.61
N VAL A 310 27.56 -3.10 -30.86
CA VAL A 310 28.22 -2.84 -32.15
C VAL A 310 29.71 -2.87 -31.92
N HIS A 311 30.37 -3.90 -32.44
CA HIS A 311 31.79 -4.09 -32.22
C HIS A 311 32.61 -3.18 -33.13
N THR A 312 33.50 -2.41 -32.51
CA THR A 312 34.53 -1.63 -33.23
C THR A 312 35.83 -2.42 -33.40
N ASP A 313 36.05 -3.41 -32.52
CA ASP A 313 37.16 -4.36 -32.57
C ASP A 313 36.62 -5.75 -32.95
N LEU A 314 37.09 -6.28 -34.07
CA LEU A 314 36.65 -7.59 -34.57
C LEU A 314 37.17 -8.75 -33.72
N GLU A 315 38.26 -8.57 -32.95
CA GLU A 315 38.81 -9.61 -32.08
C GLU A 315 37.86 -9.95 -30.91
N LEU A 316 36.99 -9.01 -30.53
CA LEU A 316 36.03 -9.18 -29.43
C LEU A 316 34.72 -9.85 -29.87
N VAL A 317 34.48 -10.00 -31.17
CA VAL A 317 33.23 -10.55 -31.70
C VAL A 317 33.04 -12.00 -31.27
N GLU A 318 34.00 -12.88 -31.54
CA GLU A 318 33.86 -14.31 -31.22
C GLU A 318 33.87 -14.58 -29.71
N PRO A 319 34.73 -13.94 -28.87
CA PRO A 319 34.62 -14.03 -27.42
C PRO A 319 33.24 -13.61 -26.90
N THR A 320 32.64 -12.56 -27.46
CA THR A 320 31.29 -12.10 -27.07
C THR A 320 30.23 -13.14 -27.45
N ARG A 321 30.33 -13.72 -28.65
CA ARG A 321 29.42 -14.80 -29.09
C ARG A 321 29.54 -16.04 -28.23
N GLU A 322 30.76 -16.45 -27.92
CA GLU A 322 31.07 -17.59 -27.06
C GLU A 322 30.46 -17.41 -25.67
N ALA A 323 30.70 -16.25 -25.04
CA ALA A 323 30.13 -15.94 -23.73
C ALA A 323 28.59 -15.90 -23.76
N LEU A 324 27.98 -15.29 -24.78
CA LEU A 324 26.52 -15.28 -24.95
C LEU A 324 25.95 -16.70 -25.11
N ARG A 325 26.58 -17.55 -25.95
CA ARG A 325 26.18 -18.96 -26.14
C ARG A 325 26.36 -19.76 -24.85
N GLY A 326 27.43 -19.52 -24.09
CA GLY A 326 27.70 -20.18 -22.81
C GLY A 326 26.60 -19.97 -21.77
N PHE A 327 25.91 -18.83 -21.80
CA PHE A 327 24.73 -18.55 -20.97
C PHE A 327 23.39 -18.80 -21.67
N GLY A 328 23.40 -19.49 -22.82
CA GLY A 328 22.21 -19.86 -23.57
C GLY A 328 21.43 -18.68 -24.16
N PHE A 329 22.09 -17.54 -24.42
CA PHE A 329 21.45 -16.41 -25.08
C PHE A 329 21.34 -16.65 -26.58
N GLN A 330 20.16 -16.37 -27.13
CA GLN A 330 19.90 -16.37 -28.57
C GLN A 330 20.15 -14.97 -29.12
N PHE A 331 20.96 -14.84 -30.17
CA PHE A 331 21.27 -13.55 -30.78
C PHE A 331 21.35 -13.65 -32.30
N ALA A 332 21.03 -12.55 -32.98
CA ALA A 332 21.24 -12.38 -34.41
C ALA A 332 22.50 -11.56 -34.66
N VAL A 333 23.21 -11.90 -35.73
CA VAL A 333 24.32 -11.12 -36.28
C VAL A 333 23.77 -10.28 -37.43
N GLU A 334 23.96 -8.97 -37.36
CA GLU A 334 23.53 -8.03 -38.38
C GLU A 334 24.78 -7.33 -38.94
N ASP A 335 25.07 -7.56 -40.22
CA ASP A 335 26.13 -6.85 -40.93
C ASP A 335 25.60 -5.48 -41.38
N ARG A 336 26.33 -4.41 -41.06
CA ARG A 336 26.03 -3.09 -41.62
C ARG A 336 26.86 -2.84 -42.87
N VAL A 337 26.18 -2.55 -43.98
CA VAL A 337 26.82 -2.11 -45.23
C VAL A 337 27.27 -0.66 -45.08
N GLY A 338 28.57 -0.45 -45.13
CA GLY A 338 29.28 0.83 -45.05
C GLY A 338 30.80 0.58 -45.07
N PRO A 339 31.65 1.59 -45.32
CA PRO A 339 33.08 1.41 -45.65
C PRO A 339 33.95 0.78 -44.55
N ILE A 340 33.40 0.50 -43.36
CA ILE A 340 34.12 0.01 -42.17
C ILE A 340 33.60 -1.36 -41.67
N GLY A 341 32.54 -1.93 -42.27
CA GLY A 341 32.09 -3.31 -41.96
C GLY A 341 31.84 -3.61 -40.49
N LEU A 342 31.10 -2.76 -39.77
CA LEU A 342 30.82 -2.95 -38.33
C LEU A 342 29.80 -4.07 -38.10
N LEU A 343 30.16 -5.03 -37.25
CA LEU A 343 29.34 -6.18 -36.90
C LEU A 343 28.48 -5.90 -35.67
N SER A 344 27.16 -6.04 -35.81
CA SER A 344 26.19 -5.79 -34.74
C SER A 344 25.58 -7.08 -34.22
N LEU A 345 25.65 -7.32 -32.91
CA LEU A 345 24.95 -8.41 -32.24
C LEU A 345 23.64 -7.90 -31.63
N ARG A 346 22.52 -8.58 -31.92
CA ARG A 346 21.21 -8.25 -31.35
C ARG A 346 20.64 -9.43 -30.57
N LEU A 347 20.33 -9.20 -29.29
CA LEU A 347 19.71 -10.21 -28.42
C LEU A 347 18.25 -10.46 -28.84
N LEU A 348 17.88 -11.74 -28.96
CA LEU A 348 16.53 -12.20 -29.28
C LEU A 348 15.74 -12.48 -27.98
N GLY A 349 14.44 -12.73 -28.09
CA GLY A 349 13.61 -13.15 -26.93
C GLY A 349 13.00 -12.04 -26.07
N GLY A 350 13.02 -10.79 -26.53
CA GLY A 350 12.18 -9.73 -25.96
C GLY A 350 12.68 -9.17 -24.62
N LEU A 351 11.77 -8.73 -23.74
CA LEU A 351 12.13 -8.18 -22.42
C LEU A 351 12.66 -9.24 -21.44
N PRO A 352 12.10 -10.47 -21.36
CA PRO A 352 12.59 -11.52 -20.46
C PRO A 352 14.09 -11.79 -20.61
N GLU A 353 14.56 -12.01 -21.85
CA GLU A 353 15.97 -12.27 -22.13
C GLU A 353 16.88 -11.07 -21.82
N LYS A 354 16.37 -9.84 -21.99
CA LYS A 354 17.12 -8.63 -21.63
C LYS A 354 17.26 -8.47 -20.12
N LEU A 355 16.19 -8.71 -19.37
CA LEU A 355 16.25 -8.74 -17.90
C LEU A 355 17.16 -9.87 -17.42
N ARG A 356 17.10 -11.05 -18.04
CA ARG A 356 18.03 -12.15 -17.77
C ARG A 356 19.48 -11.72 -17.96
N PHE A 357 19.79 -11.06 -19.09
CA PHE A 357 21.11 -10.49 -19.35
C PHE A 357 21.52 -9.46 -18.29
N PHE A 358 20.65 -8.48 -17.97
CA PHE A 358 20.97 -7.43 -17.00
C PHE A 358 21.17 -7.96 -15.59
N HIS A 359 20.35 -8.91 -15.15
CA HIS A 359 20.50 -9.53 -13.84
C HIS A 359 21.78 -10.38 -13.78
N LEU A 360 22.02 -11.21 -14.79
CA LEU A 360 23.17 -12.12 -14.84
C LEU A 360 24.52 -11.37 -14.91
N THR A 361 24.57 -10.25 -15.62
CA THR A 361 25.82 -9.53 -15.92
C THR A 361 25.98 -8.23 -15.13
N ASP A 362 24.93 -7.65 -14.57
CA ASP A 362 24.94 -6.33 -13.89
C ASP A 362 25.78 -5.22 -14.58
N PRO A 363 25.47 -4.80 -15.82
CA PRO A 363 26.19 -3.69 -16.46
C PRO A 363 26.05 -2.40 -15.66
N ALA A 364 27.07 -1.54 -15.64
CA ALA A 364 27.12 -0.34 -14.81
C ALA A 364 26.08 0.70 -15.21
N VAL A 365 25.79 0.80 -16.51
CA VAL A 365 25.01 1.90 -17.05
C VAL A 365 23.51 1.73 -16.79
N THR A 366 23.02 2.30 -15.70
CA THR A 366 21.65 2.11 -15.20
C THR A 366 20.57 2.50 -16.20
N ARG A 367 20.77 3.60 -16.94
CA ARG A 367 19.85 4.07 -17.99
C ARG A 367 19.64 3.05 -19.12
N ARG A 368 20.62 2.18 -19.38
CA ARG A 368 20.52 1.13 -20.41
C ARG A 368 19.73 -0.08 -19.91
N ARG A 369 19.42 -0.17 -18.61
CA ARG A 369 18.67 -1.29 -18.00
C ARG A 369 17.19 -0.97 -17.76
N ALA A 370 16.78 0.28 -18.02
CA ALA A 370 15.43 0.75 -17.74
C ALA A 370 14.35 -0.02 -18.53
N VAL A 371 13.27 -0.38 -17.84
CA VAL A 371 12.11 -1.12 -18.41
C VAL A 371 10.82 -0.29 -18.43
N GLN A 372 10.87 0.95 -17.95
CA GLN A 372 9.72 1.84 -17.88
C GLN A 372 9.09 2.05 -19.26
N GLY A 373 7.75 2.03 -19.30
CA GLY A 373 6.97 2.23 -20.52
C GLY A 373 6.84 0.99 -21.40
N VAL A 374 7.59 -0.09 -21.15
CA VAL A 374 7.44 -1.35 -21.90
C VAL A 374 6.09 -2.00 -21.55
N ALA A 375 5.38 -2.49 -22.56
CA ALA A 375 4.12 -3.17 -22.36
C ALA A 375 4.33 -4.54 -21.68
N VAL A 376 3.51 -4.84 -20.68
CA VAL A 376 3.44 -6.14 -20.02
C VAL A 376 2.75 -7.11 -20.98
N LYS A 377 3.52 -8.03 -21.56
CA LYS A 377 3.05 -9.02 -22.52
C LYS A 377 3.08 -10.41 -21.89
N GLY A 378 2.09 -11.25 -22.18
CA GLY A 378 2.10 -12.67 -21.83
C GLY A 378 2.95 -13.51 -22.79
N ALA A 379 4.13 -13.04 -23.20
CA ALA A 379 4.95 -13.76 -24.19
C ALA A 379 5.61 -15.01 -23.59
N VAL A 380 5.89 -15.01 -22.28
CA VAL A 380 6.49 -16.14 -21.57
C VAL A 380 5.40 -17.12 -21.12
N PRO A 381 5.60 -18.45 -21.25
CA PRO A 381 4.61 -19.46 -20.89
C PRO A 381 4.52 -19.69 -19.36
N LEU A 382 4.22 -18.65 -18.59
CA LEU A 382 4.13 -18.64 -17.12
C LEU A 382 2.87 -19.34 -16.57
N HIS A 383 2.61 -20.56 -17.02
CA HIS A 383 1.48 -21.35 -16.54
C HIS A 383 1.79 -21.91 -15.15
N VAL A 384 0.84 -21.80 -14.23
CA VAL A 384 0.90 -22.44 -12.92
C VAL A 384 0.90 -23.96 -13.12
N GLU A 385 1.93 -24.63 -12.61
CA GLU A 385 2.04 -26.09 -12.62
C GLU A 385 1.58 -26.68 -11.30
N ARG A 386 1.98 -26.09 -10.18
CA ARG A 386 1.68 -26.58 -8.84
C ARG A 386 1.41 -25.44 -7.87
N ILE A 387 0.55 -25.72 -6.91
CA ILE A 387 0.26 -24.86 -5.76
C ILE A 387 0.24 -25.79 -4.54
N GLU A 388 1.22 -25.64 -3.66
CA GLU A 388 1.48 -26.60 -2.60
C GLU A 388 1.50 -25.87 -1.25
N PRO A 389 0.70 -26.28 -0.25
CA PRO A 389 0.88 -25.78 1.11
C PRO A 389 2.25 -26.23 1.62
N LEU A 390 3.01 -25.33 2.22
CA LEU A 390 4.30 -25.69 2.82
C LEU A 390 4.14 -26.40 4.18
N GLY A 391 2.93 -26.41 4.74
CA GLY A 391 2.66 -26.98 6.07
C GLY A 391 3.26 -26.19 7.23
N LEU A 392 3.82 -25.00 6.95
CA LEU A 392 4.49 -24.13 7.91
C LEU A 392 3.90 -22.72 7.85
N GLU A 393 3.89 -22.06 8.99
CA GLU A 393 3.72 -20.61 9.04
C GLU A 393 5.09 -19.95 8.92
N LEU A 394 5.24 -19.06 7.94
CA LEU A 394 6.49 -18.36 7.67
C LEU A 394 6.28 -16.86 7.89
N PRO A 395 7.31 -16.11 8.33
CA PRO A 395 7.29 -14.67 8.15
C PRO A 395 7.16 -14.38 6.65
N LEU A 396 6.12 -13.63 6.28
CA LEU A 396 5.87 -13.20 4.91
C LEU A 396 5.78 -11.67 4.90
N TRP A 397 6.32 -11.03 3.87
CA TRP A 397 6.40 -9.60 3.69
C TRP A 397 5.39 -9.09 2.67
N ASP A 398 4.95 -7.86 2.85
CA ASP A 398 4.20 -7.10 1.85
C ASP A 398 4.72 -5.66 1.81
N ILE A 399 4.46 -4.99 0.69
CA ILE A 399 4.86 -3.61 0.46
C ILE A 399 3.74 -2.80 -0.17
N THR A 400 3.55 -1.57 0.29
CA THR A 400 2.67 -0.62 -0.39
C THR A 400 3.46 0.12 -1.46
N THR A 401 2.87 0.31 -2.64
CA THR A 401 3.44 1.04 -3.78
C THR A 401 2.44 2.07 -4.29
N GLY A 402 2.91 3.06 -5.05
CA GLY A 402 2.03 4.04 -5.69
C GLY A 402 1.17 3.50 -6.82
N THR A 403 1.57 2.38 -7.44
CA THR A 403 0.86 1.75 -8.58
C THR A 403 -0.19 0.73 -8.17
N GLY A 404 -0.18 0.26 -6.92
CA GLY A 404 -1.10 -0.80 -6.46
C GLY A 404 -0.61 -2.24 -6.77
N ASP A 405 0.58 -2.36 -7.33
CA ASP A 405 1.25 -3.62 -7.67
C ASP A 405 2.78 -3.42 -7.80
N PHE A 406 3.51 -4.53 -7.89
CA PHE A 406 4.97 -4.59 -8.10
C PHE A 406 5.35 -5.88 -8.84
N ILE A 407 6.60 -5.99 -9.32
CA ILE A 407 7.09 -7.21 -9.98
C ILE A 407 7.88 -8.07 -9.00
N ALA A 408 7.31 -9.22 -8.65
CA ALA A 408 7.88 -10.20 -7.71
C ALA A 408 8.33 -11.44 -8.49
N ASN A 409 9.62 -11.76 -8.46
CA ASN A 409 10.25 -12.83 -9.25
C ASN A 409 9.73 -12.90 -10.70
N GLY A 410 9.67 -11.73 -11.33
CA GLY A 410 9.21 -11.59 -12.72
C GLY A 410 7.71 -11.66 -12.96
N VAL A 411 6.87 -11.85 -11.95
CA VAL A 411 5.40 -11.81 -12.11
C VAL A 411 4.80 -10.57 -11.47
N VAL A 412 3.68 -10.09 -12.03
CA VAL A 412 2.96 -8.94 -11.48
C VAL A 412 2.17 -9.37 -10.23
N SER A 413 2.54 -8.78 -9.09
CA SER A 413 2.03 -9.07 -7.74
C SER A 413 1.27 -7.86 -7.18
N HIS A 414 0.17 -8.11 -6.47
CA HIS A 414 -0.72 -7.07 -5.94
C HIS A 414 -0.31 -6.61 -4.52
N ASN A 415 -0.64 -5.36 -4.13
CA ASN A 415 -0.55 -4.87 -2.72
C ASN A 415 -1.84 -4.21 -2.17
N CYS A 416 -1.97 -3.89 -0.87
CA CYS A 416 -3.26 -3.47 -0.25
C CYS A 416 -3.54 -1.93 -0.23
N PHE A 417 -4.81 -1.48 -0.27
CA PHE A 417 -5.22 -0.07 -0.57
C PHE A 417 -6.08 0.70 0.48
N ALA A 418 -6.67 0.12 1.53
CA ALA A 418 -7.59 0.78 2.48
C ALA A 418 -6.99 1.80 3.51
N ARG A 419 -5.83 2.40 3.21
CA ARG A 419 -4.75 2.59 4.21
C ARG A 419 -4.36 4.05 4.57
N ASN A 420 -4.87 5.07 3.87
CA ASN A 420 -4.35 6.45 3.86
C ASN A 420 -4.56 7.37 5.09
N THR A 421 -5.15 6.93 6.21
CA THR A 421 -5.39 7.80 7.39
C THR A 421 -4.31 7.67 8.50
N HIS A 422 -3.38 6.71 8.37
CA HIS A 422 -2.26 6.51 9.32
C HIS A 422 -0.99 7.29 8.97
N THR A 423 -0.85 7.68 7.70
CA THR A 423 0.32 8.38 7.17
C THR A 423 0.54 9.79 7.73
N TYR A 424 -0.41 10.34 8.49
CA TYR A 424 -0.26 11.64 9.18
C TYR A 424 0.44 11.54 10.55
N LEU A 425 0.84 10.34 10.99
CA LEU A 425 1.43 10.06 12.30
C LEU A 425 2.78 9.30 12.21
N ASP A 426 3.42 9.28 11.05
CA ASP A 426 4.62 8.44 10.79
C ASP A 426 4.39 6.93 11.09
N LEU A 427 3.14 6.48 10.95
CA LEU A 427 2.73 5.07 11.09
C LEU A 427 2.23 4.52 9.75
N ASP A 428 2.54 3.24 9.50
CA ASP A 428 2.28 2.59 8.22
C ASP A 428 0.79 2.51 7.90
N ALA A 429 0.47 2.78 6.65
CA ALA A 429 -0.86 2.62 6.10
C ALA A 429 -1.31 1.12 6.16
N GLY A 430 -0.33 0.23 6.14
CA GLY A 430 -0.22 -1.23 6.11
C GLY A 430 -0.51 -1.95 7.42
N HIS A 431 0.49 -2.69 7.89
CA HIS A 431 0.40 -3.47 9.12
C HIS A 431 -0.10 -2.63 10.29
N ASP A 432 0.29 -1.36 10.34
CA ASP A 432 0.01 -0.50 11.49
C ASP A 432 -1.47 -0.08 11.61
N PHE A 433 -2.20 0.04 10.52
CA PHE A 433 -3.64 0.28 10.60
C PHE A 433 -4.39 -0.89 11.25
N ASP A 434 -3.92 -2.11 11.02
CA ASP A 434 -4.60 -3.36 11.39
C ASP A 434 -4.08 -3.96 12.71
N SER A 435 -2.83 -3.66 13.05
CA SER A 435 -2.13 -4.19 14.21
C SER A 435 -1.61 -3.11 15.15
N LYS A 436 -1.39 -1.86 14.70
CA LYS A 436 -0.79 -0.78 15.51
C LYS A 436 -1.79 0.32 15.85
N ILE A 437 -2.63 0.05 16.84
CA ILE A 437 -3.70 0.98 17.24
C ILE A 437 -3.10 2.12 18.05
N VAL A 438 -3.20 3.36 17.57
CA VAL A 438 -2.88 4.54 18.38
C VAL A 438 -4.03 4.78 19.35
N VAL A 439 -3.69 4.81 20.62
CA VAL A 439 -4.62 4.96 21.72
C VAL A 439 -4.30 6.25 22.47
N LYS A 440 -5.25 7.20 22.47
CA LYS A 440 -5.09 8.45 23.21
C LYS A 440 -5.44 8.24 24.68
N VAL A 441 -4.49 7.76 25.46
CA VAL A 441 -4.74 7.31 26.86
C VAL A 441 -5.19 8.42 27.79
N ASN A 442 -4.84 9.67 27.51
CA ASN A 442 -5.29 10.85 28.26
C ASN A 442 -6.54 11.51 27.65
N ALA A 443 -7.30 10.81 26.79
CA ALA A 443 -8.42 11.40 26.06
C ALA A 443 -9.43 12.11 26.98
N ALA A 444 -9.87 11.46 28.07
CA ALA A 444 -10.83 12.07 28.99
C ALA A 444 -10.28 13.34 29.68
N GLU A 445 -9.01 13.34 30.09
CA GLU A 445 -8.34 14.49 30.71
C GLU A 445 -8.29 15.69 29.76
N VAL A 446 -7.83 15.45 28.52
CA VAL A 446 -7.72 16.49 27.50
C VAL A 446 -9.08 17.03 27.13
N LEU A 447 -10.08 16.16 26.99
CA LEU A 447 -11.43 16.55 26.67
C LEU A 447 -12.02 17.47 27.74
N ARG A 448 -11.89 17.11 29.03
CA ARG A 448 -12.35 17.97 30.13
C ARG A 448 -11.70 19.36 30.07
N ARG A 449 -10.39 19.41 29.85
CA ARG A 449 -9.66 20.69 29.71
C ARG A 449 -10.16 21.52 28.53
N GLU A 450 -10.42 20.87 27.39
CA GLU A 450 -10.92 21.57 26.20
C GLU A 450 -12.36 22.04 26.35
N LEU A 451 -13.22 21.26 27.00
CA LEU A 451 -14.60 21.65 27.33
C LEU A 451 -14.66 22.78 28.36
N ALA A 452 -13.71 22.85 29.29
CA ALA A 452 -13.59 23.92 30.29
C ALA A 452 -13.01 25.23 29.72
N ALA A 453 -12.49 25.23 28.48
CA ALA A 453 -11.89 26.43 27.91
C ALA A 453 -12.98 27.49 27.63
N PRO A 454 -12.78 28.77 28.00
CA PRO A 454 -13.79 29.83 27.79
C PRO A 454 -14.22 30.03 26.33
N ARG A 455 -13.38 29.59 25.39
CA ARG A 455 -13.63 29.64 23.95
C ARG A 455 -14.54 28.52 23.42
N TRP A 456 -14.84 27.50 24.24
CA TRP A 456 -15.67 26.38 23.82
C TRP A 456 -17.14 26.76 23.87
N GLY A 457 -17.82 26.67 22.73
CA GLY A 457 -19.20 27.17 22.58
C GLY A 457 -20.28 26.12 22.86
N GLY A 458 -19.92 24.94 23.40
CA GLY A 458 -20.89 23.88 23.71
C GLY A 458 -21.45 23.16 22.47
N GLN A 459 -20.76 23.21 21.32
CA GLN A 459 -21.22 22.57 20.10
C GLN A 459 -21.28 21.04 20.24
N SER A 460 -22.17 20.41 19.47
CA SER A 460 -22.32 18.95 19.47
C SER A 460 -21.06 18.24 18.95
N ILE A 461 -20.64 17.19 19.67
CA ILE A 461 -19.46 16.38 19.33
C ILE A 461 -19.90 15.00 18.82
N ALA A 462 -19.41 14.59 17.65
CA ALA A 462 -19.64 13.27 17.10
C ALA A 462 -18.46 12.31 17.32
N MET A 463 -18.79 11.05 17.61
CA MET A 463 -17.82 9.96 17.82
C MET A 463 -18.14 8.78 16.90
N GLY A 464 -17.12 8.01 16.54
CA GLY A 464 -17.29 6.86 15.65
C GLY A 464 -17.43 7.22 14.16
N THR A 465 -17.04 8.44 13.78
CA THR A 465 -17.20 8.96 12.41
C THR A 465 -16.03 8.60 11.48
N ASN A 466 -14.84 8.37 12.05
CA ASN A 466 -13.63 7.99 11.29
C ASN A 466 -13.25 6.52 11.53
N VAL A 467 -13.23 6.11 12.79
CA VAL A 467 -12.98 4.74 13.24
C VAL A 467 -13.99 4.44 14.35
N ASP A 468 -14.45 3.20 14.43
CA ASP A 468 -15.40 2.78 15.46
C ASP A 468 -14.82 2.96 16.87
N CYS A 469 -15.49 3.75 17.71
CA CYS A 469 -15.04 4.02 19.08
C CYS A 469 -15.31 2.85 20.05
N TYR A 470 -16.13 1.87 19.64
CA TYR A 470 -16.41 0.62 20.36
C TYR A 470 -15.85 -0.60 19.62
N GLN A 471 -14.75 -0.43 18.88
CA GLN A 471 -13.97 -1.54 18.36
C GLN A 471 -13.37 -2.41 19.47
N ARG A 472 -12.82 -3.59 19.13
CA ARG A 472 -12.30 -4.56 20.10
C ARG A 472 -11.33 -3.94 21.12
N ALA A 473 -10.47 -3.02 20.69
CA ALA A 473 -9.54 -2.30 21.56
C ALA A 473 -10.20 -1.61 22.78
N GLU A 474 -11.43 -1.11 22.63
CA GLU A 474 -12.18 -0.44 23.70
C GLU A 474 -12.55 -1.40 24.85
N GLY A 475 -12.62 -2.71 24.61
CA GLY A 475 -12.83 -3.71 25.66
C GLY A 475 -11.71 -3.69 26.71
N ARG A 476 -10.48 -3.45 26.26
CA ARG A 476 -9.26 -3.39 27.07
C ARG A 476 -9.02 -2.00 27.66
N TYR A 477 -9.08 -0.98 26.81
CA TYR A 477 -8.65 0.37 27.13
C TYR A 477 -9.67 1.21 27.88
N ARG A 478 -10.98 0.94 27.67
CA ARG A 478 -12.07 1.58 28.40
C ARG A 478 -11.98 3.11 28.38
N LEU A 479 -11.69 3.72 27.23
CA LEU A 479 -11.57 5.18 27.12
C LEU A 479 -12.95 5.86 27.05
N MET A 480 -13.94 5.17 26.46
CA MET A 480 -15.27 5.72 26.27
C MET A 480 -15.98 6.11 27.57
N PRO A 481 -15.94 5.34 28.68
CA PRO A 481 -16.52 5.75 29.96
C PRO A 481 -16.06 7.13 30.45
N GLY A 482 -14.75 7.40 30.35
CA GLY A 482 -14.18 8.69 30.75
C GLY A 482 -14.58 9.83 29.83
N ILE A 483 -14.66 9.56 28.52
CA ILE A 483 -15.11 10.54 27.50
C ILE A 483 -16.60 10.87 27.71
N ILE A 484 -17.46 9.87 27.89
CA ILE A 484 -18.89 10.05 28.14
C ILE A 484 -19.11 10.85 29.42
N SER A 485 -18.38 10.50 30.49
CA SER A 485 -18.45 11.23 31.75
C SER A 485 -18.05 12.70 31.56
N ALA A 486 -16.92 12.97 30.89
CA ALA A 486 -16.49 14.33 30.60
C ALA A 486 -17.52 15.14 29.80
N LEU A 487 -18.16 14.56 28.79
CA LEU A 487 -19.20 15.24 28.04
C LEU A 487 -20.46 15.50 28.90
N SER A 488 -20.82 14.52 29.73
CA SER A 488 -21.96 14.61 30.66
C SER A 488 -21.74 15.66 31.77
N ASP A 489 -20.52 15.74 32.32
CA ASP A 489 -20.14 16.66 33.39
C ASP A 489 -20.37 18.13 32.95
N TRP A 490 -20.00 18.45 31.70
CA TRP A 490 -20.20 19.77 31.06
C TRP A 490 -21.53 19.92 30.32
N SER A 491 -22.44 18.94 30.43
CA SER A 491 -23.70 18.90 29.68
C SER A 491 -23.53 19.16 28.17
N ASN A 492 -22.41 18.74 27.59
CA ASN A 492 -22.11 18.98 26.19
C ASN A 492 -22.84 17.97 25.30
N PRO A 493 -23.65 18.40 24.31
CA PRO A 493 -24.34 17.47 23.42
C PRO A 493 -23.37 16.58 22.65
N PHE A 494 -23.74 15.31 22.45
CA PHE A 494 -22.90 14.41 21.66
C PHE A 494 -23.67 13.30 20.93
N SER A 495 -23.00 12.71 19.95
CA SER A 495 -23.50 11.55 19.22
C SER A 495 -22.45 10.45 19.07
N ILE A 496 -22.90 9.21 19.08
CA ILE A 496 -22.06 8.02 18.90
C ILE A 496 -22.61 7.21 17.72
N LEU A 497 -21.77 6.94 16.73
CA LEU A 497 -22.03 5.98 15.67
C LEU A 497 -21.14 4.74 15.86
N THR A 498 -21.71 3.54 15.88
CA THR A 498 -20.92 2.31 16.05
C THR A 498 -21.53 1.10 15.33
N LYS A 499 -20.68 0.10 15.05
CA LYS A 499 -21.06 -1.27 14.71
C LYS A 499 -20.83 -2.24 15.89
N GLY A 500 -20.09 -1.81 16.91
CA GLY A 500 -19.69 -2.62 18.06
C GLY A 500 -20.80 -2.80 19.10
N THR A 501 -20.90 -3.99 19.68
CA THR A 501 -21.84 -4.29 20.77
C THR A 501 -21.32 -3.86 22.15
N LEU A 502 -20.04 -3.44 22.25
CA LEU A 502 -19.41 -3.01 23.50
C LEU A 502 -20.07 -1.76 24.10
N ILE A 503 -20.80 -0.98 23.29
CA ILE A 503 -21.58 0.17 23.76
C ILE A 503 -22.55 -0.17 24.90
N LEU A 504 -23.05 -1.42 24.94
CA LEU A 504 -23.97 -1.87 25.99
C LEU A 504 -23.34 -1.87 27.38
N ARG A 505 -22.01 -2.01 27.48
CA ARG A 505 -21.28 -1.89 28.75
C ARG A 505 -21.47 -0.51 29.37
N ASP A 506 -21.53 0.52 28.53
CA ASP A 506 -21.57 1.93 28.96
C ASP A 506 -23.01 2.48 29.00
N LEU A 507 -24.02 1.63 28.80
CA LEU A 507 -25.42 2.03 28.80
C LEU A 507 -25.84 2.80 30.07
N PRO A 508 -25.46 2.41 31.31
CA PRO A 508 -25.77 3.21 32.49
C PRO A 508 -25.16 4.63 32.46
N LEU A 509 -23.98 4.79 31.83
CA LEU A 509 -23.35 6.10 31.67
C LEU A 509 -24.07 6.94 30.62
N LEU A 510 -24.46 6.33 29.50
CA LEU A 510 -25.23 6.99 28.45
C LEU A 510 -26.60 7.45 28.95
N ALA A 511 -27.29 6.61 29.74
CA ALA A 511 -28.58 6.96 30.34
C ALA A 511 -28.46 8.17 31.29
N ARG A 512 -27.43 8.20 32.14
CA ARG A 512 -27.15 9.38 32.99
C ARG A 512 -26.80 10.62 32.19
N ALA A 513 -25.99 10.48 31.14
CA ALA A 513 -25.65 11.61 30.27
C ALA A 513 -26.88 12.17 29.55
N ALA A 514 -27.81 11.30 29.13
CA ALA A 514 -29.05 11.68 28.47
C ALA A 514 -30.00 12.49 29.38
N GLN A 515 -29.87 12.39 30.70
CA GLN A 515 -30.61 13.23 31.66
C GLN A 515 -30.06 14.67 31.74
N ARG A 516 -28.85 14.92 31.23
CA ARG A 516 -28.14 16.21 31.38
C ARG A 516 -27.95 16.96 30.07
N THR A 517 -27.90 16.23 28.96
CA THR A 517 -27.67 16.81 27.63
C THR A 517 -28.24 15.90 26.54
N ARG A 518 -28.28 16.42 25.32
CA ARG A 518 -28.72 15.66 24.16
C ARG A 518 -27.68 14.60 23.79
N VAL A 519 -28.06 13.34 23.97
CA VAL A 519 -27.28 12.17 23.55
C VAL A 519 -27.98 11.47 22.40
N SER A 520 -27.27 11.28 21.28
CA SER A 520 -27.77 10.49 20.16
C SER A 520 -26.89 9.27 19.93
N VAL A 521 -27.47 8.07 20.03
CA VAL A 521 -26.78 6.83 19.69
C VAL A 521 -27.29 6.35 18.34
N SER A 522 -26.37 5.89 17.49
CA SER A 522 -26.72 5.26 16.23
C SER A 522 -25.91 4.00 15.98
N LEU A 523 -26.59 2.93 15.56
CA LEU A 523 -25.94 1.70 15.11
C LEU A 523 -25.92 1.61 13.59
N SER A 524 -24.84 1.09 13.03
CA SER A 524 -24.77 0.74 11.61
C SER A 524 -25.19 -0.72 11.40
N VAL A 525 -26.36 -0.91 10.81
CA VAL A 525 -26.96 -2.22 10.47
C VAL A 525 -27.35 -2.21 9.00
N GLY A 526 -26.47 -2.66 8.12
CA GLY A 526 -26.70 -2.57 6.66
C GLY A 526 -27.79 -3.50 6.16
N PHE A 527 -27.77 -4.75 6.61
CA PHE A 527 -28.63 -5.84 6.14
C PHE A 527 -28.57 -7.01 7.12
N LEU A 528 -29.54 -7.94 7.06
CA LEU A 528 -29.64 -9.07 7.98
C LEU A 528 -28.98 -10.37 7.50
N ASP A 529 -28.68 -10.47 6.20
CA ASP A 529 -28.11 -11.69 5.60
C ASP A 529 -26.74 -12.02 6.23
N GLU A 530 -26.69 -13.12 7.00
CA GLU A 530 -25.47 -13.56 7.67
C GLU A 530 -24.42 -14.13 6.71
N GLY A 531 -24.83 -14.77 5.61
CA GLY A 531 -23.92 -15.31 4.61
C GLY A 531 -23.17 -14.17 3.91
N LEU A 532 -23.93 -13.17 3.48
CA LEU A 532 -23.39 -11.94 2.90
C LEU A 532 -22.52 -11.18 3.92
N TRP A 533 -22.95 -11.08 5.18
CA TRP A 533 -22.19 -10.40 6.24
C TRP A 533 -20.83 -11.08 6.48
N ARG A 534 -20.79 -12.41 6.62
CA ARG A 534 -19.53 -13.18 6.75
C ARG A 534 -18.59 -12.94 5.57
N SER A 535 -19.15 -12.64 4.39
CA SER A 535 -18.36 -12.38 3.20
C SER A 535 -17.86 -10.94 3.06
N VAL A 536 -18.64 -9.95 3.53
CA VAL A 536 -18.39 -8.50 3.32
C VAL A 536 -17.77 -7.80 4.53
N GLU A 537 -18.17 -8.12 5.76
CA GLU A 537 -17.76 -7.39 6.97
C GLU A 537 -17.59 -8.28 8.23
N SER A 538 -16.97 -9.45 8.07
CA SER A 538 -16.79 -10.48 9.13
C SER A 538 -16.06 -10.01 10.40
N GLY A 539 -15.32 -8.90 10.35
CA GLY A 539 -14.69 -8.31 11.54
C GLY A 539 -15.68 -7.65 12.50
N THR A 540 -16.88 -7.29 12.03
CA THR A 540 -17.91 -6.62 12.84
C THR A 540 -18.79 -7.63 13.58
N PRO A 541 -19.53 -7.28 14.65
CA PRO A 541 -20.55 -8.15 15.20
C PRO A 541 -21.62 -8.54 14.16
N SER A 542 -22.17 -9.75 14.27
CA SER A 542 -23.20 -10.22 13.34
C SER A 542 -24.41 -9.27 13.28
N PRO A 543 -25.15 -9.22 12.17
CA PRO A 543 -26.33 -8.37 12.05
C PRO A 543 -27.33 -8.60 13.18
N ALA A 544 -27.59 -9.86 13.53
CA ALA A 544 -28.45 -10.22 14.66
C ALA A 544 -27.99 -9.61 15.99
N ARG A 545 -26.67 -9.65 16.29
CA ARG A 545 -26.12 -9.03 17.51
C ARG A 545 -26.20 -7.50 17.50
N ARG A 546 -26.11 -6.88 16.32
CA ARG A 546 -26.29 -5.43 16.18
C ARG A 546 -27.76 -5.03 16.35
N VAL A 547 -28.70 -5.78 15.79
CA VAL A 547 -30.15 -5.60 16.03
C VAL A 547 -30.49 -5.80 17.50
N ASP A 548 -29.93 -6.83 18.14
CA ASP A 548 -30.08 -7.06 19.59
C ASP A 548 -29.55 -5.89 20.42
N THR A 549 -28.43 -5.30 20.00
CA THR A 549 -27.88 -4.10 20.64
C THR A 549 -28.82 -2.90 20.52
N VAL A 550 -29.48 -2.71 19.37
CA VAL A 550 -30.52 -1.69 19.21
C VAL A 550 -31.63 -1.90 20.23
N ARG A 551 -32.17 -3.13 20.31
CA ARG A 551 -33.24 -3.49 21.25
C ARG A 551 -32.87 -3.19 22.69
N ARG A 552 -31.71 -3.68 23.14
CA ARG A 552 -31.27 -3.49 24.53
C ARG A 552 -31.01 -2.03 24.91
N LEU A 553 -30.57 -1.21 23.96
CA LEU A 553 -30.44 0.23 24.18
C LEU A 553 -31.83 0.89 24.26
N THR A 554 -32.76 0.53 23.37
CA THR A 554 -34.13 1.04 23.39
C THR A 554 -34.89 0.62 24.66
N ASP A 555 -34.77 -0.64 25.08
CA ASP A 555 -35.40 -1.16 26.31
C ASP A 555 -34.95 -0.40 27.56
N ALA A 556 -33.76 0.20 27.52
CA ALA A 556 -33.24 1.08 28.57
C ALA A 556 -33.65 2.56 28.39
N GLY A 557 -34.61 2.85 27.52
CA GLY A 557 -35.16 4.19 27.29
C GLY A 557 -34.33 5.08 26.38
N MET A 558 -33.27 4.56 25.73
CA MET A 558 -32.47 5.35 24.80
C MET A 558 -33.17 5.50 23.46
N ARG A 559 -33.14 6.71 22.90
CA ARG A 559 -33.61 6.96 21.53
C ARG A 559 -32.53 6.57 20.51
N VAL A 560 -32.61 5.35 19.97
CA VAL A 560 -31.58 4.77 19.09
C VAL A 560 -31.88 5.02 17.61
N GLY A 561 -30.99 5.69 16.90
CA GLY A 561 -31.00 5.75 15.44
C GLY A 561 -30.32 4.53 14.82
N VAL A 562 -30.67 4.21 13.57
CA VAL A 562 -29.96 3.19 12.80
C VAL A 562 -29.56 3.77 11.47
N LEU A 563 -28.27 3.66 11.15
CA LEU A 563 -27.79 3.85 9.80
C LEU A 563 -27.90 2.50 9.10
N MET A 564 -28.84 2.38 8.18
CA MET A 564 -28.89 1.23 7.29
C MET A 564 -27.77 1.38 6.27
N ALA A 565 -26.57 0.96 6.68
CA ALA A 565 -25.33 1.27 6.02
C ALA A 565 -24.30 0.13 6.16
N PRO A 566 -23.62 -0.28 5.06
CA PRO A 566 -23.92 0.11 3.69
C PRO A 566 -25.13 -0.66 3.12
N ILE A 567 -26.00 0.01 2.36
CA ILE A 567 -26.91 -0.66 1.42
C ILE A 567 -26.11 -0.95 0.15
N LEU A 568 -25.97 -2.23 -0.16
CA LEU A 568 -25.22 -2.76 -1.29
C LEU A 568 -26.12 -2.89 -2.53
N PRO A 569 -25.89 -2.11 -3.61
CA PRO A 569 -26.66 -2.21 -4.85
C PRO A 569 -26.78 -3.62 -5.42
N GLY A 570 -27.98 -4.00 -5.86
CA GLY A 570 -28.29 -5.32 -6.40
C GLY A 570 -28.19 -6.50 -5.43
N LEU A 571 -27.87 -6.26 -4.15
CA LEU A 571 -27.65 -7.32 -3.14
C LEU A 571 -28.56 -7.19 -1.94
N THR A 572 -28.68 -5.97 -1.43
CA THR A 572 -29.41 -5.69 -0.17
C THR A 572 -30.39 -4.54 -0.33
N ASP A 573 -30.54 -4.07 -1.57
CA ASP A 573 -31.36 -2.94 -1.94
C ASP A 573 -32.75 -3.36 -2.45
N GLY A 574 -33.00 -4.66 -2.67
CA GLY A 574 -34.30 -5.19 -3.08
C GLY A 574 -35.41 -4.93 -2.06
N GLU A 575 -36.67 -4.84 -2.51
CA GLU A 575 -37.80 -4.49 -1.62
C GLU A 575 -37.94 -5.44 -0.43
N GLU A 576 -37.77 -6.75 -0.65
CA GLU A 576 -37.84 -7.76 0.42
C GLU A 576 -36.72 -7.62 1.45
N HIS A 577 -35.47 -7.48 1.01
CA HIS A 577 -34.31 -7.31 1.89
C HIS A 577 -34.41 -6.03 2.73
N VAL A 578 -34.83 -4.95 2.09
CA VAL A 578 -35.06 -3.67 2.75
C VAL A 578 -36.20 -3.80 3.76
N ASP A 579 -37.32 -4.42 3.38
CA ASP A 579 -38.46 -4.59 4.27
C ASP A 579 -38.13 -5.45 5.49
N ALA A 580 -37.48 -6.59 5.28
CA ALA A 580 -37.05 -7.49 6.35
C ALA A 580 -36.09 -6.80 7.32
N THR A 581 -35.12 -6.05 6.79
CA THR A 581 -34.17 -5.30 7.64
C THR A 581 -34.90 -4.22 8.43
N VAL A 582 -35.74 -3.41 7.78
CA VAL A 582 -36.49 -2.34 8.45
C VAL A 582 -37.47 -2.89 9.48
N ARG A 583 -38.16 -4.00 9.20
CA ARG A 583 -39.03 -4.70 10.14
C ARG A 583 -38.27 -5.12 11.40
N ALA A 584 -37.13 -5.79 11.25
CA ALA A 584 -36.33 -6.23 12.39
C ALA A 584 -35.82 -5.05 13.24
N LEU A 585 -35.50 -3.92 12.60
CA LEU A 585 -35.11 -2.69 13.29
C LEU A 585 -36.29 -2.05 14.02
N ALA A 586 -37.48 -2.05 13.42
CA ALA A 586 -38.71 -1.57 14.06
C ALA A 586 -39.10 -2.44 15.27
N GLU A 587 -39.05 -3.77 15.13
CA GLU A 587 -39.28 -4.74 16.21
C GLU A 587 -38.23 -4.60 17.34
N ALA A 588 -37.00 -4.21 16.99
CA ALA A 588 -35.98 -3.86 17.97
C ALA A 588 -36.15 -2.44 18.57
N GLY A 589 -37.21 -1.71 18.19
CA GLY A 589 -37.50 -0.38 18.74
C GLY A 589 -36.55 0.72 18.27
N ALA A 590 -36.01 0.63 17.04
CA ALA A 590 -35.25 1.73 16.46
C ALA A 590 -36.12 3.00 16.35
N ALA A 591 -35.60 4.16 16.76
CA ALA A 591 -36.32 5.43 16.72
C ALA A 591 -36.27 6.11 15.34
N SER A 592 -35.32 5.74 14.49
CA SER A 592 -35.22 6.21 13.10
C SER A 592 -34.29 5.30 12.31
N VAL A 593 -34.52 5.20 11.00
CA VAL A 593 -33.63 4.50 10.07
C VAL A 593 -33.21 5.48 8.98
N THR A 594 -31.89 5.66 8.82
CA THR A 594 -31.30 6.50 7.78
C THR A 594 -30.61 5.61 6.74
N PRO A 595 -31.08 5.58 5.48
CA PRO A 595 -30.47 4.77 4.45
C PRO A 595 -29.17 5.40 3.96
N LEU A 596 -28.12 4.59 3.82
CA LEU A 596 -26.88 5.01 3.17
C LEU A 596 -26.45 3.94 2.17
N VAL A 597 -26.60 4.27 0.89
CA VAL A 597 -26.03 3.48 -0.20
C VAL A 597 -24.52 3.45 -0.05
N LEU A 598 -23.93 2.30 -0.36
CA LEU A 598 -22.50 2.05 -0.32
C LEU A 598 -21.67 3.23 -0.86
N HIS A 599 -20.67 3.62 -0.08
CA HIS A 599 -19.76 4.70 -0.44
C HIS A 599 -18.41 4.11 -0.85
N LEU A 600 -18.08 4.21 -2.13
CA LEU A 600 -16.86 3.65 -2.73
C LEU A 600 -15.77 4.71 -2.90
N ARG A 601 -15.23 5.20 -1.78
CA ARG A 601 -14.03 6.05 -1.78
C ARG A 601 -12.81 5.27 -2.27
N THR A 602 -11.84 5.99 -2.81
CA THR A 602 -10.47 5.52 -3.06
C THR A 602 -9.94 4.80 -1.82
N GLY A 603 -9.65 3.50 -1.93
CA GLY A 603 -9.22 2.65 -0.81
C GLY A 603 -10.14 1.45 -0.67
N ALA A 604 -11.38 1.78 -0.31
CA ALA A 604 -12.47 0.83 -0.13
C ALA A 604 -13.04 0.34 -1.47
N ARG A 605 -13.05 1.20 -2.51
CA ARG A 605 -13.60 0.88 -3.83
C ARG A 605 -13.00 -0.39 -4.42
N GLU A 606 -11.68 -0.44 -4.45
CA GLU A 606 -10.90 -1.48 -5.09
C GLU A 606 -11.12 -2.80 -4.35
N TRP A 607 -11.22 -2.75 -3.02
CA TRP A 607 -11.54 -3.91 -2.21
C TRP A 607 -12.96 -4.41 -2.47
N TYR A 608 -13.93 -3.51 -2.40
CA TYR A 608 -15.33 -3.86 -2.59
C TYR A 608 -15.64 -4.33 -4.01
N LEU A 609 -15.13 -3.65 -5.05
CA LEU A 609 -15.36 -4.08 -6.43
C LEU A 609 -14.69 -5.43 -6.72
N ARG A 610 -13.52 -5.73 -6.14
CA ARG A 610 -12.93 -7.08 -6.25
C ARG A 610 -13.80 -8.14 -5.58
N TRP A 611 -14.34 -7.84 -4.40
CA TRP A 611 -15.30 -8.72 -3.73
C TRP A 611 -16.57 -8.89 -4.59
N LEU A 612 -17.10 -7.81 -5.17
CA LEU A 612 -18.28 -7.82 -6.04
C LEU A 612 -18.05 -8.63 -7.31
N HIS A 613 -16.90 -8.45 -7.98
CA HIS A 613 -16.51 -9.24 -9.15
C HIS A 613 -16.40 -10.74 -8.82
N ALA A 614 -15.92 -11.09 -7.62
CA ALA A 614 -15.72 -12.47 -7.22
C ALA A 614 -17.01 -13.17 -6.79
N ASN A 615 -17.90 -12.48 -6.06
CA ASN A 615 -19.07 -13.09 -5.44
C ASN A 615 -20.36 -12.79 -6.21
N HIS A 616 -20.42 -11.68 -6.95
CA HIS A 616 -21.62 -11.22 -7.65
C HIS A 616 -21.28 -10.56 -9.01
N PRO A 617 -20.61 -11.27 -9.94
CA PRO A 617 -20.11 -10.70 -11.19
C PRO A 617 -21.20 -10.09 -12.07
N GLY A 618 -22.42 -10.64 -12.06
CA GLY A 618 -23.56 -10.11 -12.80
C GLY A 618 -23.98 -8.69 -12.37
N LEU A 619 -23.58 -8.25 -11.18
CA LEU A 619 -23.84 -6.90 -10.69
C LEU A 619 -22.75 -5.91 -11.06
N VAL A 620 -21.59 -6.34 -11.56
CA VAL A 620 -20.50 -5.43 -11.92
C VAL A 620 -20.95 -4.34 -12.90
N PRO A 621 -21.66 -4.64 -14.01
CA PRO A 621 -22.10 -3.59 -14.94
C PRO A 621 -23.05 -2.58 -14.27
N LEU A 622 -23.83 -3.01 -13.28
CA LEU A 622 -24.67 -2.12 -12.48
C LEU A 622 -23.79 -1.15 -11.68
N TYR A 623 -22.76 -1.64 -10.99
CA TYR A 623 -21.87 -0.77 -10.20
C TYR A 623 -21.04 0.17 -11.08
N GLU A 624 -20.59 -0.25 -12.26
CA GLU A 624 -19.91 0.64 -13.20
C GLU A 624 -20.81 1.80 -13.64
N ARG A 625 -22.10 1.53 -13.91
CA ARG A 625 -23.09 2.56 -14.23
C ARG A 625 -23.43 3.45 -13.03
N LEU A 626 -23.55 2.88 -11.83
CA LEU A 626 -23.94 3.62 -10.63
C LEU A 626 -22.82 4.51 -10.09
N TYR A 627 -21.55 4.16 -10.31
CA TYR A 627 -20.39 4.91 -9.82
C TYR A 627 -19.46 5.37 -10.97
N PRO A 628 -19.97 6.19 -11.92
CA PRO A 628 -19.23 6.56 -13.13
C PRO A 628 -18.01 7.42 -12.79
N GLY A 629 -16.93 7.29 -13.57
CA GLY A 629 -15.72 8.11 -13.44
C GLY A 629 -15.04 8.02 -12.07
N ARG A 630 -15.16 6.88 -11.38
CA ARG A 630 -14.63 6.66 -10.01
C ARG A 630 -15.24 7.55 -8.92
N ARG A 631 -16.42 8.13 -9.15
CA ARG A 631 -17.14 8.93 -8.14
C ARG A 631 -17.47 8.10 -6.92
N ALA A 632 -17.15 8.61 -5.73
CA ALA A 632 -17.29 7.86 -4.48
C ALA A 632 -18.75 7.50 -4.13
N PHE A 633 -19.71 8.35 -4.52
CA PHE A 633 -21.13 8.12 -4.30
C PHE A 633 -21.81 7.51 -5.53
N ALA A 634 -22.85 6.70 -5.30
CA ALA A 634 -23.74 6.23 -6.36
C ALA A 634 -24.46 7.43 -7.03
N SER A 635 -25.05 7.23 -8.20
CA SER A 635 -25.84 8.26 -8.88
C SER A 635 -26.94 8.83 -7.97
N ALA A 636 -27.23 10.13 -8.11
CA ALA A 636 -28.20 10.81 -7.25
C ALA A 636 -29.62 10.20 -7.39
N ASP A 637 -30.00 9.80 -8.61
CA ASP A 637 -31.27 9.10 -8.87
C ASP A 637 -31.37 7.77 -8.13
N TYR A 638 -30.28 7.00 -8.13
CA TYR A 638 -30.26 5.72 -7.44
C TYR A 638 -30.30 5.89 -5.91
N GLN A 639 -29.60 6.90 -5.37
CA GLN A 639 -29.71 7.25 -3.95
C GLN A 639 -31.15 7.65 -3.56
N ARG A 640 -31.84 8.44 -4.40
CA ARG A 640 -33.25 8.80 -4.20
C ARG A 640 -34.16 7.58 -4.24
N LEU A 641 -33.95 6.67 -5.19
CA LEU A 641 -34.71 5.43 -5.32
C LEU A 641 -34.60 4.58 -4.06
N ILE A 642 -33.37 4.30 -3.60
CA ILE A 642 -33.16 3.49 -2.39
C ILE A 642 -33.73 4.19 -1.15
N THR A 643 -33.57 5.52 -1.06
CA THR A 643 -34.15 6.30 0.03
C THR A 643 -35.68 6.19 0.06
N ALA A 644 -36.35 6.29 -1.09
CA ALA A 644 -37.79 6.12 -1.19
C ALA A 644 -38.25 4.72 -0.80
N ARG A 645 -37.50 3.68 -1.21
CA ARG A 645 -37.78 2.28 -0.87
C ARG A 645 -37.68 2.04 0.63
N VAL A 646 -36.62 2.51 1.27
CA VAL A 646 -36.46 2.41 2.74
C VAL A 646 -37.56 3.21 3.46
N ARG A 647 -37.89 4.43 3.01
CA ARG A 647 -39.00 5.22 3.59
C ARG A 647 -40.36 4.51 3.47
N ARG A 648 -40.62 3.78 2.38
CA ARG A 648 -41.85 2.99 2.21
C ARG A 648 -41.89 1.82 3.20
N ALA A 649 -40.78 1.10 3.36
CA ALA A 649 -40.67 0.05 4.37
C ALA A 649 -40.84 0.62 5.79
N MET A 650 -40.23 1.78 6.08
CA MET A 650 -40.38 2.45 7.37
C MET A 650 -41.84 2.76 7.69
N ARG A 651 -42.59 3.35 6.75
CA ARG A 651 -44.03 3.62 6.92
C ARG A 651 -44.85 2.35 7.18
N ARG A 652 -44.52 1.24 6.52
CA ARG A 652 -45.22 -0.04 6.74
C ARG A 652 -45.02 -0.59 8.14
N HIS A 653 -43.83 -0.38 8.71
CA HIS A 653 -43.45 -0.90 10.03
C HIS A 653 -43.51 0.17 11.15
N GLY A 654 -44.24 1.27 10.93
CA GLY A 654 -44.48 2.30 11.96
C GLY A 654 -43.28 3.18 12.32
N LEU A 655 -42.24 3.23 11.48
CA LEU A 655 -41.08 4.10 11.66
C LEU A 655 -41.26 5.43 10.90
N LEU A 656 -41.14 6.56 11.61
CA LEU A 656 -41.21 7.88 10.99
C LEU A 656 -39.84 8.36 10.48
N PRO A 657 -39.77 9.06 9.33
CA PRO A 657 -38.56 9.70 8.83
C PRO A 657 -37.98 10.74 9.80
N ARG A 658 -36.65 10.85 9.85
CA ARG A 658 -35.93 11.79 10.74
C ARG A 658 -36.29 13.26 10.51
N ASP A 659 -36.70 13.61 9.29
CA ASP A 659 -37.07 14.98 8.88
C ASP A 659 -38.46 15.40 9.42
N GLU A 660 -39.34 14.42 9.70
CA GLU A 660 -40.64 14.65 10.35
C GLU A 660 -40.50 14.74 11.88
N LEU A 661 -39.50 14.04 12.44
CA LEU A 661 -39.14 14.10 13.87
C LEU A 661 -38.42 15.39 14.29
N ALA A 662 -37.86 16.15 13.34
CA ALA A 662 -37.24 17.44 13.63
C ALA A 662 -38.27 18.53 13.98
N ARG A 663 -39.55 18.33 13.64
CA ARG A 663 -40.63 19.27 13.94
C ARG A 663 -41.24 19.09 15.33
N ASP A 664 -41.09 17.91 15.95
CA ASP A 664 -41.87 17.53 17.14
C ASP A 664 -41.02 17.21 18.40
N LEU A 665 -39.86 17.84 18.60
CA LEU A 665 -39.08 17.64 19.83
C LEU A 665 -38.61 18.96 20.46
N VAL A 666 -39.58 19.82 20.77
CA VAL A 666 -39.73 20.31 22.15
C VAL A 666 -40.18 19.08 22.94
N VAL A 667 -39.50 18.74 24.03
CA VAL A 667 -39.97 17.72 24.94
C VAL A 667 -41.35 18.18 25.42
N ASN A 668 -42.41 17.48 25.04
CA ASN A 668 -43.71 17.65 25.68
C ASN A 668 -43.53 17.27 27.15
N GLU A 669 -43.36 18.28 28.00
CA GLU A 669 -43.74 18.17 29.41
C GLU A 669 -45.27 18.01 29.46
N PRO A 670 -45.82 17.22 30.40
CA PRO A 670 -47.24 17.31 30.72
C PRO A 670 -47.50 18.74 31.21
N ALA A 671 -48.38 19.46 30.56
CA ALA A 671 -48.72 20.83 30.93
C ALA A 671 -49.34 20.85 32.35
N GLU A 672 -48.61 21.38 33.33
CA GLU A 672 -49.22 22.00 34.51
C GLU A 672 -49.58 23.44 34.13
N GLU A 673 -50.89 23.73 34.10
CA GLU A 673 -51.42 25.08 33.93
C GLU A 673 -51.00 25.98 35.10
N ALA A 674 -50.21 27.01 34.81
CA ALA A 674 -50.00 28.16 35.69
C ALA A 674 -50.49 29.45 35.00
N PRO A 675 -51.07 30.41 35.74
CA PRO A 675 -52.03 31.36 35.19
C PRO A 675 -51.39 32.52 34.42
N ALA A 676 -52.14 33.01 33.42
CA ALA A 676 -51.72 34.07 32.51
C ALA A 676 -51.55 35.44 33.19
N ALA A 677 -50.46 36.14 32.85
CA ALA A 677 -50.27 37.57 33.08
C ALA A 677 -50.30 38.35 31.74
N PRO A 678 -50.77 39.61 31.73
CA PRO A 678 -51.35 40.23 30.53
C PRO A 678 -50.33 40.92 29.60
N ALA A 679 -50.77 41.10 28.36
CA ALA A 679 -50.02 41.64 27.23
C ALA A 679 -49.85 43.16 27.25
N ALA A 680 -48.67 43.63 26.83
CA ALA A 680 -48.37 44.92 26.20
C ALA A 680 -46.89 44.88 25.76
N GLY A 681 -46.41 45.38 24.63
CA GLY A 681 -47.00 46.09 23.51
C GLY A 681 -45.90 46.28 22.44
N VAL A 682 -46.38 46.49 21.22
CA VAL A 682 -45.75 46.85 19.94
C VAL A 682 -44.59 47.87 20.06
N GLN A 683 -43.51 47.76 19.24
CA GLN A 683 -43.12 48.78 18.24
C GLN A 683 -41.87 48.42 17.36
N LEU A 684 -42.16 48.24 16.06
CA LEU A 684 -41.51 48.63 14.78
C LEU A 684 -39.96 48.68 14.61
N THR A 685 -39.35 47.94 13.65
CA THR A 685 -39.00 48.29 12.22
C THR A 685 -38.09 49.53 12.07
N LEU A 686 -37.02 49.65 11.25
CA LEU A 686 -36.56 49.17 9.92
C LEU A 686 -35.01 49.17 9.94
N LEU A 687 -34.22 48.43 9.15
CA LEU A 687 -34.20 48.13 7.71
C LEU A 687 -33.61 46.73 7.48
#